data_AF-A0A2T0N425-F1
#
_entry.id   AF-A0A2T0N425-F1
#
_cell.length_a   1.000
_cell.length_b   1.000
_cell.length_c   1.000
_cell.angle_alpha   90.00
_cell.angle_beta   90.00
_cell.angle_gamma   90.00
#
_symmetry.space_group_name_H-M   'P 1'
#
loop_
_entity.id
_entity.type
_entity.pdbx_description
1 polymer ?
#
loop_
_entity_poly.entity_id
_entity_poly.type
_entity_poly.pdbx_seq_one_letter_code
_entity_poly.pdbx_strand_id
1 'polypeptide(L)'
;MTRPGGEAVPAGAGSLRLQVLGPLRLWRDGAELDAGPRQQAQLLALLLARVGHPVSTRELIDLIWADDAPVSALNLIQKYVGALRRVLEPGVAARAAGTYLLRRGNAYVFSAGPGTLDLVTFRELLDTAGTALARQEHDVALDHYVRAIGLWRGPAGDGLSFGPAAMPILAALDDEFYAACAAAAELAVSSRRPERVIPPLQLAASMAPFHEPVQAALVTALGAAGRQAEALSAFHAVRDRLAEELGIDPGPALRAAHLRVLTQTPASPMTESAGSAASAASAASAASAGSAGSAASAGSAGGRAPARPAAGLVGRAEELGVLRQAIEAALTGRTGLAVVEGEPGSGKTRLLEEAAADAADRHGALVAWASCLEGDGTPSMWPWEQALTAVLDSLPALAREKWLAGELGRLLEARDDDAAPPLSSGRAQFRLFEQVVTFLGQVSAERPTLLVLDDLQWIDATSLQLFHHLASRLPAGTAIIGALRDRAPAPGPDLSRALAAASRLPGHRRIHLGPLRLTDVAELIRRETGHEPGADIARTIHVRTAGNPFFVRELSRLLSDRGALGDGDAAARAGVPSTVRDVVRDRLAGLDDDTRDLLTIGALIGRDVDLGLLARAAAIDVADCLEHLEPLRALGLLETAPEDPFLWRFAHDLVRESITETTERSRAVRLHLRVADALEGSRADDESVVERLAFHLRAAGPLADPVRTVEALKRAGRRATTKLAFAAADRHLETAAQIARNAGLPELELSALSLLAIAPRRQAGFGGTTFDLLERAELLARRLGREVEAAGLLFARLFGAYTFLEWDRVRLVRRLYEQGEASGDPVVRVYGRQAWGLHQWDVGQIGAAFRCFTENDPALLDGVVSAYSESPIRRDVSGEWPGWQAVVTALHGDVETAETIIDQWNGPEDSYAVATWAYYTTIIASMAGDASWVLRTIDRWTTAGTGRAAVQQEHYIRLIWNWARALDGDDPAGIAAETDRILAGTLVDPPRWGVAYHHALSAEMWLAAGLPEEAGTALDRAEQALEAYGQRYAEGLVLLLRARLLHARGEPADVVRRAAEQARDRSDERGSHLFARRAEKFLAGL
;
A
#
# COMPACT_ATOMS: atom_id res chain seq x y z
N MET A 1 -64.43 14.63 22.45
CA MET A 1 -65.37 13.50 22.50
C MET A 1 -64.65 12.29 23.04
N THR A 2 -65.09 11.84 24.23
CA THR A 2 -65.11 10.45 24.72
C THR A 2 -63.99 9.49 24.27
N ARG A 3 -63.07 9.22 25.20
CA ARG A 3 -62.32 7.94 25.28
C ARG A 3 -63.30 6.78 25.53
N PRO A 4 -63.13 5.63 24.85
CA PRO A 4 -63.42 4.33 25.43
C PRO A 4 -62.12 3.68 25.91
N GLY A 5 -62.14 3.13 27.11
CA GLY A 5 -61.04 2.35 27.68
C GLY A 5 -61.20 0.86 27.43
N GLY A 6 -60.07 0.16 27.60
CA GLY A 6 -60.02 -1.20 28.12
C GLY A 6 -59.79 -2.31 27.10
N GLU A 7 -58.53 -2.71 26.94
CA GLU A 7 -58.15 -4.11 27.16
C GLU A 7 -56.71 -4.15 27.68
N ALA A 8 -56.59 -4.52 28.96
CA ALA A 8 -55.30 -4.80 29.58
C ALA A 8 -54.78 -6.13 29.03
N VAL A 9 -53.77 -6.07 28.18
CA VAL A 9 -53.00 -7.24 27.73
C VAL A 9 -52.18 -7.75 28.93
N PRO A 10 -52.18 -9.07 29.22
CA PRO A 10 -51.52 -9.62 30.40
C PRO A 10 -50.00 -9.37 30.37
N ALA A 11 -49.43 -9.06 31.53
CA ALA A 11 -47.99 -8.98 31.72
C ALA A 11 -47.33 -10.34 31.46
N GLY A 12 -46.58 -10.46 30.36
CA GLY A 12 -45.83 -11.68 30.00
C GLY A 12 -44.81 -11.42 28.90
N ALA A 13 -43.54 -11.70 29.21
CA ALA A 13 -42.35 -11.68 28.34
C ALA A 13 -42.00 -10.32 27.70
N GLY A 14 -40.95 -9.68 28.22
CA GLY A 14 -40.40 -8.46 27.66
C GLY A 14 -40.02 -8.58 26.17
N SER A 15 -40.34 -7.56 25.37
CA SER A 15 -40.24 -7.63 23.91
C SER A 15 -38.78 -7.68 23.46
N LEU A 16 -38.31 -8.85 23.05
CA LEU A 16 -36.99 -9.04 22.45
C LEU A 16 -37.03 -8.58 20.99
N ARG A 17 -36.05 -7.76 20.58
CA ARG A 17 -35.85 -7.34 19.20
C ARG A 17 -34.39 -7.54 18.80
N LEU A 18 -34.15 -8.05 17.61
CA LEU A 18 -32.84 -8.39 17.06
C LEU A 18 -32.71 -7.78 15.67
N GLN A 19 -31.52 -7.26 15.38
CA GLN A 19 -31.17 -6.69 14.08
C GLN A 19 -29.91 -7.39 13.55
N VAL A 20 -29.98 -7.87 12.31
CA VAL A 20 -28.84 -8.41 11.55
C VAL A 20 -28.73 -7.81 10.15
N LEU A 21 -29.75 -7.10 9.66
CA LEU A 21 -29.77 -6.42 8.35
C LEU A 21 -29.05 -5.06 8.42
N GLY A 22 -27.77 -5.11 8.74
CA GLY A 22 -26.95 -3.99 9.20
C GLY A 22 -26.13 -4.40 10.42
N PRO A 23 -25.72 -3.46 11.29
CA PRO A 23 -24.94 -3.81 12.47
C PRO A 23 -25.74 -4.71 13.42
N LEU A 24 -25.07 -5.73 13.98
CA LEU A 24 -25.69 -6.66 14.93
C LEU A 24 -26.10 -5.91 16.20
N ARG A 25 -27.40 -5.87 16.48
CA ARG A 25 -27.94 -5.22 17.69
C ARG A 25 -29.06 -6.05 18.29
N LEU A 26 -29.19 -5.98 19.61
CA LEU A 26 -30.29 -6.63 20.32
C LEU A 26 -30.87 -5.70 21.39
N TRP A 27 -32.18 -5.71 21.53
CA TRP A 27 -32.90 -4.94 22.54
C TRP A 27 -33.83 -5.85 23.32
N ARG A 28 -33.99 -5.55 24.60
CA ARG A 28 -35.07 -6.09 25.43
C ARG A 28 -35.77 -4.93 26.11
N ASP A 29 -37.10 -4.88 26.00
CA ASP A 29 -37.92 -3.87 26.66
C ASP A 29 -37.48 -2.42 26.34
N GLY A 30 -36.95 -2.22 25.12
CA GLY A 30 -36.43 -0.95 24.65
C GLY A 30 -34.99 -0.63 25.04
N ALA A 31 -34.35 -1.40 25.93
CA ALA A 31 -32.94 -1.24 26.28
C ALA A 31 -32.04 -2.07 25.36
N GLU A 32 -31.01 -1.44 24.79
CA GLU A 32 -29.99 -2.12 23.97
C GLU A 32 -29.09 -2.96 24.87
N LEU A 33 -28.79 -4.19 24.44
CA LEU A 33 -28.02 -5.18 25.16
C LEU A 33 -26.74 -5.51 24.40
N ASP A 34 -25.67 -5.82 25.13
CA ASP A 34 -24.40 -6.25 24.54
C ASP A 34 -24.47 -7.74 24.14
N ALA A 35 -24.13 -8.02 22.88
CA ALA A 35 -24.01 -9.39 22.35
C ALA A 35 -22.80 -10.12 22.93
N GLY A 36 -21.91 -9.42 23.61
CA GLY A 36 -20.71 -9.92 24.27
C GLY A 36 -19.48 -9.88 23.36
N PRO A 37 -18.41 -10.60 23.73
CA PRO A 37 -17.14 -10.59 23.00
C PRO A 37 -17.29 -10.94 21.52
N ARG A 38 -16.35 -10.49 20.68
CA ARG A 38 -16.38 -10.62 19.22
C ARG A 38 -16.86 -11.98 18.70
N GLN A 39 -16.28 -13.09 19.19
CA GLN A 39 -16.65 -14.45 18.75
C GLN A 39 -18.06 -14.88 19.19
N GLN A 40 -18.54 -14.37 20.33
CA GLN A 40 -19.92 -14.60 20.78
C GLN A 40 -20.91 -13.85 19.89
N ALA A 41 -20.60 -12.60 19.53
CA ALA A 41 -21.40 -11.79 18.60
C ALA A 41 -21.42 -12.41 17.18
N GLN A 42 -20.27 -12.87 16.67
CA GLN A 42 -20.18 -13.60 15.39
C GLN A 42 -21.05 -14.86 15.39
N LEU A 43 -20.98 -15.65 16.46
CA LEU A 43 -21.81 -16.84 16.62
C LEU A 43 -23.30 -16.51 16.58
N LEU A 44 -23.71 -15.43 17.26
CA LEU A 44 -25.11 -14.98 17.21
C LEU A 44 -25.49 -14.56 15.79
N ALA A 45 -24.70 -13.71 15.12
CA ALA A 45 -24.98 -13.25 13.76
C ALA A 45 -25.14 -14.41 12.77
N LEU A 46 -24.28 -15.43 12.82
CA LEU A 46 -24.38 -16.62 11.96
C LEU A 46 -25.66 -17.41 12.22
N LEU A 47 -26.06 -17.55 13.49
CA LEU A 47 -27.31 -18.22 13.86
C LEU A 47 -28.54 -17.41 13.46
N LEU A 48 -28.49 -16.08 13.51
CA LEU A 48 -29.56 -15.20 13.01
C LEU A 48 -29.67 -15.28 11.48
N ALA A 49 -28.55 -15.25 10.76
CA ALA A 49 -28.52 -15.39 9.31
C ALA A 49 -29.09 -16.74 8.83
N ARG A 50 -28.94 -17.78 9.65
CA ARG A 50 -29.50 -19.13 9.45
C ARG A 50 -30.75 -19.37 10.29
N VAL A 51 -31.53 -18.34 10.61
CA VAL A 51 -32.76 -18.47 11.42
C VAL A 51 -33.66 -19.59 10.89
N GLY A 52 -34.15 -20.44 11.80
CA GLY A 52 -34.97 -21.60 11.46
C GLY A 52 -34.22 -22.85 10.99
N HIS A 53 -32.93 -22.73 10.61
CA HIS A 53 -32.11 -23.84 10.14
C HIS A 53 -31.12 -24.35 11.22
N PRO A 54 -30.91 -25.66 11.35
CA PRO A 54 -29.92 -26.22 12.26
C PRO A 54 -28.50 -26.03 11.74
N VAL A 55 -27.64 -25.38 12.53
CA VAL A 55 -26.20 -25.23 12.26
C VAL A 55 -25.42 -26.12 13.21
N SER A 56 -24.63 -27.04 12.66
CA SER A 56 -23.92 -28.02 13.50
C SER A 56 -22.80 -27.36 14.32
N THR A 57 -22.44 -27.95 15.46
CA THR A 57 -21.33 -27.39 16.27
C THR A 57 -20.01 -27.42 15.51
N ARG A 58 -19.78 -28.44 14.67
CA ARG A 58 -18.61 -28.51 13.80
C ARG A 58 -18.60 -27.36 12.79
N GLU A 59 -19.72 -27.14 12.13
CA GLU A 59 -19.87 -26.05 11.17
C GLU A 59 -19.71 -24.67 11.84
N LEU A 60 -20.24 -24.47 13.04
CA LEU A 60 -19.99 -23.23 13.79
C LEU A 60 -18.50 -23.04 14.13
N ILE A 61 -17.77 -24.12 14.39
CA ILE A 61 -16.32 -24.06 14.62
C ILE A 61 -15.62 -23.64 13.32
N ASP A 62 -15.94 -24.32 12.22
CA ASP A 62 -15.35 -24.07 10.90
C ASP A 62 -15.67 -22.63 10.42
N LEU A 63 -16.86 -22.11 10.69
CA LEU A 63 -17.27 -20.75 10.29
C LEU A 63 -16.62 -19.64 11.13
N ILE A 64 -16.33 -19.89 12.41
CA ILE A 64 -15.74 -18.88 13.31
C ILE A 64 -14.22 -18.89 13.26
N TRP A 65 -13.60 -20.07 13.15
CA TRP A 65 -12.15 -20.24 13.24
C TRP A 65 -11.49 -20.82 11.99
N ALA A 66 -12.24 -21.40 11.03
CA ALA A 66 -11.67 -22.10 9.88
C ALA A 66 -10.57 -23.10 10.29
N ASP A 67 -9.40 -23.06 9.64
CA ASP A 67 -8.26 -23.93 9.95
C ASP A 67 -7.55 -23.57 11.28
N ASP A 68 -7.87 -22.42 11.89
CA ASP A 68 -7.27 -21.90 13.13
C ASP A 68 -8.07 -22.26 14.40
N ALA A 69 -8.87 -23.33 14.34
CA ALA A 69 -9.72 -23.74 15.46
C ALA A 69 -8.89 -24.19 16.68
N PRO A 70 -9.07 -23.59 17.87
CA PRO A 70 -8.38 -24.05 19.07
C PRO A 70 -8.87 -25.44 19.47
N VAL A 71 -8.02 -26.23 20.13
CA VAL A 71 -8.38 -27.57 20.65
C VAL A 71 -9.62 -27.52 21.57
N SER A 72 -9.89 -26.37 22.19
CA SER A 72 -11.04 -26.11 23.06
C SER A 72 -12.26 -25.49 22.35
N ALA A 73 -12.30 -25.41 21.02
CA ALA A 73 -13.35 -24.70 20.26
C ALA A 73 -14.77 -25.18 20.61
N LEU A 74 -14.97 -26.49 20.76
CA LEU A 74 -16.24 -27.07 21.19
C LEU A 74 -16.72 -26.51 22.54
N ASN A 75 -15.81 -26.36 23.51
CA ASN A 75 -16.13 -25.82 24.82
C ASN A 75 -16.43 -24.32 24.75
N LEU A 76 -15.74 -23.58 23.86
CA LEU A 76 -16.00 -22.16 23.62
C LEU A 76 -17.38 -21.95 23.00
N ILE A 77 -17.80 -22.73 22.00
CA ILE A 77 -19.16 -22.67 21.44
C ILE A 77 -20.22 -22.86 22.53
N GLN A 78 -20.07 -23.87 23.38
CA GLN A 78 -21.02 -24.12 24.47
C GLN A 78 -21.06 -22.97 25.48
N LYS A 79 -19.91 -22.38 25.80
CA LYS A 79 -19.79 -21.20 26.66
C LYS A 79 -20.52 -20.00 26.04
N TYR A 80 -20.29 -19.70 24.76
CA TYR A 80 -20.93 -18.59 24.04
C TYR A 80 -22.45 -18.79 23.95
N VAL A 81 -22.93 -19.98 23.61
CA VAL A 81 -24.36 -20.31 23.62
C VAL A 81 -24.98 -20.12 25.00
N GLY A 82 -24.28 -20.54 26.07
CA GLY A 82 -24.75 -20.36 27.44
C GLY A 82 -24.77 -18.90 27.91
N ALA A 83 -23.87 -18.06 27.40
CA ALA A 83 -23.88 -16.62 27.63
C ALA A 83 -25.02 -15.95 26.86
N LEU A 84 -25.18 -16.25 25.57
CA LEU A 84 -26.26 -15.72 24.74
C LEU A 84 -27.64 -16.08 25.29
N ARG A 85 -27.85 -17.31 25.77
CA ARG A 85 -29.14 -17.68 26.41
C ARG A 85 -29.47 -16.82 27.62
N ARG A 86 -28.47 -16.42 28.42
CA ARG A 86 -28.68 -15.53 29.57
C ARG A 86 -29.02 -14.11 29.15
N VAL A 87 -28.42 -13.63 28.07
CA VAL A 87 -28.72 -12.31 27.50
C VAL A 87 -30.12 -12.29 26.89
N LEU A 88 -30.47 -13.32 26.11
CA LEU A 88 -31.75 -13.46 25.43
C LEU A 88 -32.89 -13.79 26.38
N GLU A 89 -32.65 -14.53 27.47
CA GLU A 89 -33.68 -15.03 28.40
C GLU A 89 -33.17 -15.10 29.86
N PRO A 90 -32.93 -13.96 30.53
CA PRO A 90 -32.36 -13.90 31.88
C PRO A 90 -33.29 -14.50 32.95
N GLY A 91 -34.59 -14.61 32.68
CA GLY A 91 -35.57 -15.24 33.57
C GLY A 91 -35.61 -16.77 33.51
N VAL A 92 -34.86 -17.40 32.60
CA VAL A 92 -34.81 -18.86 32.45
C VAL A 92 -33.72 -19.43 33.36
N ALA A 93 -34.08 -20.47 34.13
CA ALA A 93 -33.17 -21.11 35.08
C ALA A 93 -31.88 -21.60 34.38
N ALA A 94 -30.75 -21.51 35.10
CA ALA A 94 -29.46 -21.98 34.59
C ALA A 94 -29.58 -23.47 34.18
N ARG A 95 -29.35 -23.75 32.89
CA ARG A 95 -29.44 -25.06 32.18
C ARG A 95 -30.79 -25.44 31.56
N ALA A 96 -31.84 -24.64 31.69
CA ALA A 96 -33.07 -24.87 30.92
C ALA A 96 -32.88 -24.52 29.43
N ALA A 97 -33.61 -25.21 28.54
CA ALA A 97 -33.65 -24.86 27.13
C ALA A 97 -34.43 -23.55 26.97
N GLY A 98 -33.74 -22.49 26.56
CA GLY A 98 -34.39 -21.23 26.18
C GLY A 98 -35.29 -21.40 24.95
N THR A 99 -36.20 -20.46 24.74
CA THR A 99 -37.15 -20.45 23.62
C THR A 99 -36.54 -19.99 22.30
N TYR A 100 -35.53 -19.12 22.32
CA TYR A 100 -34.92 -18.57 21.09
C TYR A 100 -33.77 -19.41 20.54
N LEU A 101 -32.87 -19.89 21.41
CA LEU A 101 -31.69 -20.63 21.00
C LEU A 101 -31.79 -22.11 21.41
N LEU A 102 -32.32 -22.91 20.51
CA LEU A 102 -32.65 -24.32 20.72
C LEU A 102 -31.47 -25.23 20.37
N ARG A 103 -31.27 -26.31 21.13
CA ARG A 103 -30.32 -27.37 20.78
C ARG A 103 -31.09 -28.52 20.14
N ARG A 104 -30.70 -28.94 18.92
CA ARG A 104 -31.22 -30.13 18.24
C ARG A 104 -30.05 -31.06 17.92
N GLY A 105 -29.89 -32.12 18.73
CA GLY A 105 -28.74 -33.02 18.61
C GLY A 105 -27.39 -32.32 18.85
N ASN A 106 -26.50 -32.36 17.86
CA ASN A 106 -25.21 -31.66 17.84
C ASN A 106 -25.25 -30.28 17.18
N ALA A 107 -26.45 -29.77 16.87
CA ALA A 107 -26.67 -28.49 16.21
C ALA A 107 -27.43 -27.49 17.09
N TYR A 108 -27.31 -26.22 16.74
CA TYR A 108 -28.08 -25.12 17.30
C TYR A 108 -29.01 -24.54 16.24
N VAL A 109 -30.23 -24.20 16.65
CA VAL A 109 -31.24 -23.53 15.82
C VAL A 109 -31.65 -22.26 16.54
N PHE A 110 -31.58 -21.13 15.84
CA PHE A 110 -32.23 -19.90 16.30
C PHE A 110 -33.67 -19.88 15.80
N SER A 111 -34.62 -19.68 16.72
CA SER A 111 -36.04 -19.56 16.42
C SER A 111 -36.52 -18.18 16.83
N ALA A 112 -37.02 -17.42 15.86
CA ALA A 112 -37.63 -16.11 16.07
C ALA A 112 -38.81 -15.94 15.12
N GLY A 113 -39.87 -15.28 15.60
CA GLY A 113 -41.01 -14.88 14.77
C GLY A 113 -40.84 -13.47 14.19
N PRO A 114 -41.80 -13.04 13.35
CA PRO A 114 -41.85 -11.67 12.87
C PRO A 114 -42.02 -10.68 14.03
N GLY A 115 -41.33 -9.55 13.94
CA GLY A 115 -41.25 -8.56 15.03
C GLY A 115 -40.15 -8.81 16.05
N THR A 116 -39.62 -10.04 16.17
CA THR A 116 -38.43 -10.34 16.99
C THR A 116 -37.14 -10.18 16.20
N LEU A 117 -37.08 -10.67 14.95
CA LEU A 117 -35.91 -10.54 14.08
C LEU A 117 -36.27 -9.80 12.79
N ASP A 118 -35.47 -8.80 12.43
CA ASP A 118 -35.62 -8.01 11.21
C ASP A 118 -35.54 -8.87 9.94
N LEU A 119 -34.67 -9.87 9.88
CA LEU A 119 -34.54 -10.81 8.75
C LEU A 119 -35.82 -11.61 8.49
N VAL A 120 -36.52 -12.07 9.54
CA VAL A 120 -37.80 -12.78 9.38
C VAL A 120 -38.86 -11.82 8.85
N THR A 121 -38.91 -10.61 9.41
CA THR A 121 -39.83 -9.56 8.98
C THR A 121 -39.59 -9.16 7.52
N PHE A 122 -38.33 -9.07 7.09
CA PHE A 122 -37.92 -8.77 5.72
C PHE A 122 -38.45 -9.83 4.75
N ARG A 123 -38.19 -11.11 5.01
CA ARG A 123 -38.62 -12.22 4.13
C ARG A 123 -40.15 -12.31 4.03
N GLU A 124 -40.87 -12.14 5.15
CA GLU A 124 -42.34 -12.12 5.12
C GLU A 124 -42.91 -10.97 4.29
N LEU A 125 -42.28 -9.79 4.35
CA LEU A 125 -42.68 -8.66 3.51
C LEU A 125 -42.41 -8.92 2.03
N LEU A 126 -41.32 -9.60 1.68
CA LEU A 126 -41.05 -10.01 0.29
C LEU A 126 -42.05 -11.05 -0.20
N ASP A 127 -42.38 -12.05 0.60
CA ASP A 127 -43.40 -13.06 0.26
C ASP A 127 -44.79 -12.42 0.06
N THR A 128 -45.13 -11.45 0.92
CA THR A 128 -46.38 -10.68 0.80
C THR A 128 -46.37 -9.81 -0.45
N ALA A 129 -45.25 -9.16 -0.76
CA ALA A 129 -45.08 -8.38 -1.99
C ALA A 129 -45.23 -9.24 -3.26
N GLY A 130 -44.60 -10.42 -3.28
CA GLY A 130 -44.72 -11.38 -4.37
C GLY A 130 -46.16 -11.89 -4.55
N THR A 131 -46.87 -12.14 -3.45
CA THR A 131 -48.28 -12.53 -3.48
C THR A 131 -49.17 -11.41 -4.03
N ALA A 132 -48.92 -10.14 -3.65
CA ALA A 132 -49.62 -8.99 -4.19
C ALA A 132 -49.33 -8.76 -5.68
N LEU A 133 -48.08 -8.95 -6.12
CA LEU A 133 -47.71 -8.92 -7.55
C LEU A 133 -48.45 -9.99 -8.36
N ALA A 134 -48.55 -11.21 -7.84
CA ALA A 134 -49.30 -12.30 -8.50
C ALA A 134 -50.80 -11.98 -8.65
N ARG A 135 -51.35 -11.13 -7.77
CA ARG A 135 -52.72 -10.61 -7.84
C ARG A 135 -52.86 -9.31 -8.64
N GLN A 136 -51.78 -8.83 -9.25
CA GLN A 136 -51.71 -7.53 -9.96
C GLN A 136 -51.99 -6.31 -9.07
N GLU A 137 -51.81 -6.44 -7.75
CA GLU A 137 -51.98 -5.37 -6.77
C GLU A 137 -50.68 -4.56 -6.65
N HIS A 138 -50.29 -3.86 -7.71
CA HIS A 138 -48.97 -3.22 -7.84
C HIS A 138 -48.65 -2.21 -6.73
N ASP A 139 -49.64 -1.40 -6.30
CA ASP A 139 -49.45 -0.42 -5.23
C ASP A 139 -49.20 -1.11 -3.86
N VAL A 140 -49.94 -2.18 -3.58
CA VAL A 140 -49.78 -2.97 -2.34
C VAL A 140 -48.43 -3.69 -2.34
N ALA A 141 -48.03 -4.27 -3.47
CA ALA A 141 -46.72 -4.88 -3.63
C ALA A 141 -45.59 -3.87 -3.39
N LEU A 142 -45.69 -2.65 -3.96
CA LEU A 142 -44.70 -1.60 -3.76
C LEU A 142 -44.61 -1.16 -2.30
N ASP A 143 -45.74 -1.05 -1.59
CA ASP A 143 -45.75 -0.75 -0.16
C ASP A 143 -45.00 -1.79 0.67
N HIS A 144 -45.20 -3.07 0.37
CA HIS A 144 -44.48 -4.15 1.04
C HIS A 144 -42.98 -4.17 0.71
N TYR A 145 -42.60 -3.99 -0.55
CA TYR A 145 -41.19 -3.85 -0.94
C TYR A 145 -40.50 -2.67 -0.23
N VAL A 146 -41.12 -1.49 -0.23
CA VAL A 146 -40.56 -0.28 0.41
C VAL A 146 -40.37 -0.49 1.91
N ARG A 147 -41.32 -1.16 2.57
CA ARG A 147 -41.18 -1.53 3.99
C ARG A 147 -40.06 -2.55 4.21
N ALA A 148 -39.90 -3.52 3.32
CA ALA A 148 -38.86 -4.56 3.42
C ALA A 148 -37.46 -3.95 3.28
N ILE A 149 -37.20 -3.25 2.17
CA ILE A 149 -35.89 -2.64 1.89
C ILE A 149 -35.55 -1.54 2.90
N GLY A 150 -36.56 -0.90 3.51
CA GLY A 150 -36.38 0.09 4.58
C GLY A 150 -35.90 -0.47 5.92
N LEU A 151 -35.86 -1.80 6.10
CA LEU A 151 -35.29 -2.43 7.30
C LEU A 151 -33.76 -2.39 7.33
N TRP A 152 -33.13 -2.26 6.16
CA TRP A 152 -31.68 -2.35 5.99
C TRP A 152 -30.96 -1.08 6.45
N ARG A 153 -29.85 -1.25 7.19
CA ARG A 153 -29.01 -0.17 7.73
C ARG A 153 -27.54 -0.22 7.28
N GLY A 154 -27.17 -1.24 6.52
CA GLY A 154 -25.80 -1.54 6.07
C GLY A 154 -25.67 -3.01 5.67
N PRO A 155 -24.46 -3.49 5.37
CA PRO A 155 -24.20 -4.92 5.15
C PRO A 155 -24.70 -5.80 6.30
N ALA A 156 -25.16 -7.00 6.00
CA ALA A 156 -25.60 -7.93 7.02
C ALA A 156 -24.46 -8.23 8.01
N GLY A 157 -24.69 -7.99 9.30
CA GLY A 157 -23.67 -8.15 10.35
C GLY A 157 -22.58 -7.07 10.37
N ASP A 158 -22.84 -5.88 9.82
CA ASP A 158 -21.89 -4.76 9.78
C ASP A 158 -21.20 -4.49 11.13
N GLY A 159 -19.91 -4.13 11.09
CA GLY A 159 -19.06 -3.97 12.26
C GLY A 159 -18.51 -5.27 12.86
N LEU A 160 -18.91 -6.45 12.36
CA LEU A 160 -18.30 -7.74 12.72
C LEU A 160 -17.41 -8.24 11.58
N SER A 161 -16.18 -8.65 11.92
CA SER A 161 -15.24 -9.26 10.96
C SER A 161 -15.43 -10.77 10.96
N PHE A 162 -15.76 -11.36 9.81
CA PHE A 162 -15.95 -12.81 9.65
C PHE A 162 -14.83 -13.44 8.80
N GLY A 163 -14.56 -14.73 9.02
CA GLY A 163 -13.61 -15.48 8.19
C GLY A 163 -14.18 -15.81 6.80
N PRO A 164 -13.33 -16.25 5.84
CA PRO A 164 -13.73 -16.50 4.45
C PRO A 164 -14.88 -17.51 4.29
N ALA A 165 -14.98 -18.50 5.18
CA ALA A 165 -16.05 -19.50 5.15
C ALA A 165 -17.44 -18.93 5.56
N ALA A 166 -17.45 -17.89 6.41
CA ALA A 166 -18.67 -17.27 6.92
C ALA A 166 -19.19 -16.14 6.02
N MET A 167 -18.30 -15.44 5.30
CA MET A 167 -18.66 -14.33 4.43
C MET A 167 -19.78 -14.64 3.41
N PRO A 168 -19.78 -15.80 2.70
CA PRO A 168 -20.85 -16.13 1.75
C PRO A 168 -22.24 -16.23 2.37
N ILE A 169 -22.34 -16.55 3.67
CA ILE A 169 -23.64 -16.69 4.36
C ILE A 169 -24.29 -15.32 4.55
N LEU A 170 -23.51 -14.29 4.91
CA LEU A 170 -24.03 -12.94 5.09
C LEU A 170 -24.20 -12.22 3.76
N ALA A 171 -23.26 -12.42 2.83
CA ALA A 171 -23.37 -11.89 1.46
C ALA A 171 -24.65 -12.38 0.75
N ALA A 172 -25.08 -13.62 0.99
CA ALA A 172 -26.34 -14.13 0.44
C ALA A 172 -27.57 -13.34 0.95
N LEU A 173 -27.53 -12.78 2.16
CA LEU A 173 -28.59 -11.90 2.64
C LEU A 173 -28.54 -10.54 1.94
N ASP A 174 -27.33 -9.99 1.74
CA ASP A 174 -27.14 -8.76 0.98
C ASP A 174 -27.66 -8.93 -0.46
N ASP A 175 -27.44 -10.09 -1.08
CA ASP A 175 -27.98 -10.44 -2.40
C ASP A 175 -29.53 -10.47 -2.44
N GLU A 176 -30.19 -10.98 -1.38
CA GLU A 176 -31.65 -10.89 -1.24
C GLU A 176 -32.12 -9.42 -1.22
N PHE A 177 -31.37 -8.53 -0.58
CA PHE A 177 -31.65 -7.09 -0.56
C PHE A 177 -31.43 -6.42 -1.91
N TYR A 178 -30.34 -6.75 -2.60
CA TYR A 178 -30.07 -6.24 -3.94
C TYR A 178 -31.16 -6.63 -4.93
N ALA A 179 -31.61 -7.89 -4.89
CA ALA A 179 -32.72 -8.37 -5.68
C ALA A 179 -34.04 -7.64 -5.35
N ALA A 180 -34.34 -7.47 -4.06
CA ALA A 180 -35.54 -6.74 -3.61
C ALA A 180 -35.52 -5.26 -4.05
N CYS A 181 -34.37 -4.60 -3.96
CA CYS A 181 -34.18 -3.22 -4.42
C CYS A 181 -34.39 -3.09 -5.93
N ALA A 182 -33.84 -4.01 -6.73
CA ALA A 182 -34.03 -4.01 -8.19
C ALA A 182 -35.51 -4.22 -8.57
N ALA A 183 -36.19 -5.18 -7.95
CA ALA A 183 -37.61 -5.44 -8.18
C ALA A 183 -38.50 -4.26 -7.76
N ALA A 184 -38.22 -3.66 -6.61
CA ALA A 184 -38.92 -2.47 -6.12
C ALA A 184 -38.75 -1.28 -7.07
N ALA A 185 -37.55 -1.09 -7.63
CA ALA A 185 -37.26 -0.01 -8.58
C ALA A 185 -38.08 -0.13 -9.87
N GLU A 186 -38.18 -1.33 -10.43
CA GLU A 186 -38.99 -1.58 -11.63
C GLU A 186 -40.48 -1.24 -11.39
N LEU A 187 -41.02 -1.66 -10.25
CA LEU A 187 -42.40 -1.40 -9.86
C LEU A 187 -42.65 0.09 -9.53
N ALA A 188 -41.70 0.75 -8.87
CA ALA A 188 -41.79 2.16 -8.52
C ALA A 188 -41.74 3.07 -9.77
N VAL A 189 -40.88 2.73 -10.74
CA VAL A 189 -40.76 3.46 -12.01
C VAL A 189 -42.01 3.29 -12.86
N SER A 190 -42.52 2.06 -13.01
CA SER A 190 -43.76 1.80 -13.76
C SER A 190 -45.00 2.44 -13.12
N SER A 191 -45.03 2.55 -11.79
CA SER A 191 -46.10 3.20 -11.03
C SER A 191 -45.92 4.72 -10.87
N ARG A 192 -44.90 5.33 -11.51
CA ARG A 192 -44.55 6.76 -11.43
C ARG A 192 -44.32 7.28 -10.00
N ARG A 193 -43.76 6.44 -9.12
CA ARG A 193 -43.37 6.80 -7.74
C ARG A 193 -41.91 6.42 -7.41
N PRO A 194 -40.92 6.78 -8.26
CA PRO A 194 -39.52 6.35 -8.08
C PRO A 194 -38.87 6.86 -6.79
N GLU A 195 -39.31 8.01 -6.26
CA GLU A 195 -38.76 8.63 -5.04
C GLU A 195 -38.80 7.70 -3.81
N ARG A 196 -39.76 6.77 -3.77
CA ARG A 196 -39.96 5.87 -2.62
C ARG A 196 -38.84 4.84 -2.43
N VAL A 197 -38.03 4.60 -3.46
CA VAL A 197 -36.98 3.56 -3.46
C VAL A 197 -35.57 4.11 -3.57
N ILE A 198 -35.39 5.42 -3.80
CA ILE A 198 -34.07 6.03 -4.01
C ILE A 198 -33.14 5.88 -2.78
N PRO A 199 -33.55 6.19 -1.54
CA PRO A 199 -32.62 6.07 -0.40
C PRO A 199 -32.16 4.62 -0.14
N PRO A 200 -33.05 3.60 -0.17
CA PRO A 200 -32.61 2.20 -0.10
C PRO A 200 -31.72 1.77 -1.29
N LEU A 201 -32.00 2.25 -2.50
CA LEU A 201 -31.14 1.99 -3.67
C LEU A 201 -29.76 2.63 -3.55
N GLN A 202 -29.64 3.81 -2.93
CA GLN A 202 -28.36 4.44 -2.64
C GLN A 202 -27.54 3.61 -1.64
N LEU A 203 -28.20 3.07 -0.60
CA LEU A 203 -27.57 2.15 0.35
C LEU A 203 -27.10 0.86 -0.35
N ALA A 204 -27.97 0.24 -1.16
CA ALA A 204 -27.62 -0.95 -1.94
C ALA A 204 -26.46 -0.68 -2.90
N ALA A 205 -26.45 0.47 -3.58
CA ALA A 205 -25.40 0.87 -4.49
C ALA A 205 -24.06 1.16 -3.78
N SER A 206 -24.08 1.64 -2.53
CA SER A 206 -22.86 1.80 -1.73
C SER A 206 -22.32 0.47 -1.21
N MET A 207 -23.20 -0.49 -0.92
CA MET A 207 -22.81 -1.83 -0.46
C MET A 207 -22.30 -2.71 -1.60
N ALA A 208 -22.85 -2.54 -2.81
CA ALA A 208 -22.49 -3.32 -3.99
C ALA A 208 -22.03 -2.44 -5.16
N PRO A 209 -20.83 -1.83 -5.06
CA PRO A 209 -20.33 -0.87 -6.06
C PRO A 209 -20.22 -1.47 -7.46
N PHE A 210 -20.00 -2.79 -7.58
CA PHE A 210 -19.87 -3.51 -8.85
C PHE A 210 -21.12 -4.28 -9.29
N HIS A 211 -22.19 -4.27 -8.49
CA HIS A 211 -23.40 -5.02 -8.81
C HIS A 211 -24.25 -4.24 -9.80
N GLU A 212 -23.93 -4.39 -11.09
CA GLU A 212 -24.52 -3.63 -12.20
C GLU A 212 -26.06 -3.53 -12.18
N PRO A 213 -26.86 -4.58 -11.87
CA PRO A 213 -28.31 -4.44 -11.79
C PRO A 213 -28.80 -3.43 -10.74
N VAL A 214 -28.10 -3.32 -9.59
CA VAL A 214 -28.45 -2.37 -8.52
C VAL A 214 -28.09 -0.95 -8.97
N GLN A 215 -26.90 -0.79 -9.57
CA GLN A 215 -26.45 0.48 -10.11
C GLN A 215 -27.39 0.97 -11.23
N ALA A 216 -27.81 0.07 -12.12
CA ALA A 216 -28.77 0.35 -13.18
C ALA A 216 -30.16 0.73 -12.63
N ALA A 217 -30.61 0.06 -11.56
CA ALA A 217 -31.85 0.38 -10.87
C ALA A 217 -31.82 1.79 -10.25
N LEU A 218 -30.71 2.17 -9.60
CA LEU A 218 -30.52 3.51 -9.05
C LEU A 218 -30.51 4.59 -10.15
N VAL A 219 -29.75 4.39 -11.23
CA VAL A 219 -29.70 5.31 -12.38
C VAL A 219 -31.09 5.47 -13.00
N THR A 220 -31.83 4.37 -13.17
CA THR A 220 -33.19 4.38 -13.73
C THR A 220 -34.17 5.11 -12.82
N ALA A 221 -34.12 4.87 -11.50
CA ALA A 221 -35.00 5.52 -10.52
C ALA A 221 -34.74 7.03 -10.43
N LEU A 222 -33.47 7.45 -10.39
CA LEU A 222 -33.07 8.87 -10.41
C LEU A 222 -33.53 9.57 -11.69
N GLY A 223 -33.37 8.92 -12.85
CA GLY A 223 -33.87 9.45 -14.13
C GLY A 223 -35.40 9.63 -14.12
N ALA A 224 -36.13 8.58 -13.72
CA ALA A 224 -37.59 8.62 -13.64
C ALA A 224 -38.14 9.65 -12.63
N ALA A 225 -37.35 9.98 -11.60
CA ALA A 225 -37.62 11.03 -10.62
C ALA A 225 -37.34 12.46 -11.15
N GLY A 226 -36.84 12.60 -12.38
CA GLY A 226 -36.43 13.89 -12.94
C GLY A 226 -35.07 14.40 -12.44
N ARG A 227 -34.32 13.58 -11.69
CA ARG A 227 -32.98 13.88 -11.17
C ARG A 227 -31.90 13.46 -12.16
N GLN A 228 -32.02 13.95 -13.40
CA GLN A 228 -31.18 13.51 -14.54
C GLN A 228 -29.68 13.72 -14.29
N ALA A 229 -29.29 14.88 -13.73
CA ALA A 229 -27.89 15.16 -13.42
C ALA A 229 -27.31 14.13 -12.45
N GLU A 230 -28.05 13.79 -11.39
CA GLU A 230 -27.62 12.79 -10.40
C GLU A 230 -27.59 11.38 -10.99
N ALA A 231 -28.52 11.04 -11.89
CA ALA A 231 -28.52 9.77 -12.61
C ALA A 231 -27.28 9.60 -13.49
N LEU A 232 -26.88 10.67 -14.22
CA LEU A 232 -25.66 10.66 -15.05
C LEU A 232 -24.39 10.64 -14.19
N SER A 233 -24.36 11.39 -13.08
CA SER A 233 -23.25 11.32 -12.12
C SER A 233 -23.10 9.93 -11.52
N ALA A 234 -24.20 9.27 -11.14
CA ALA A 234 -24.17 7.90 -10.63
C ALA A 234 -23.69 6.91 -11.71
N PHE A 235 -24.16 7.04 -12.96
CA PHE A 235 -23.70 6.21 -14.07
C PHE A 235 -22.18 6.37 -14.33
N HIS A 236 -21.69 7.61 -14.39
CA HIS A 236 -20.25 7.87 -14.58
C HIS A 236 -19.44 7.33 -13.41
N ALA A 237 -19.87 7.56 -12.16
CA ALA A 237 -19.17 7.04 -10.99
C ALA A 237 -19.02 5.51 -10.99
N VAL A 238 -20.02 4.77 -11.49
CA VAL A 238 -19.96 3.31 -11.59
C VAL A 238 -19.15 2.87 -12.81
N ARG A 239 -19.30 3.54 -13.97
CA ARG A 239 -18.48 3.26 -15.17
C ARG A 239 -17.00 3.45 -14.87
N ASP A 240 -16.66 4.58 -14.27
CA ASP A 240 -15.28 4.93 -13.96
C ASP A 240 -14.71 3.91 -12.97
N ARG A 241 -15.51 3.48 -11.97
CA ARG A 241 -15.10 2.43 -11.03
C ARG A 241 -14.95 1.04 -11.64
N LEU A 242 -15.85 0.62 -12.54
CA LEU A 242 -15.72 -0.65 -13.28
C LEU A 242 -14.46 -0.65 -14.15
N ALA A 243 -14.14 0.49 -14.77
CA ALA A 243 -12.94 0.66 -15.56
C ALA A 243 -11.66 0.70 -14.69
N GLU A 244 -11.69 1.40 -13.56
CA GLU A 244 -10.56 1.57 -12.65
C GLU A 244 -10.23 0.30 -11.84
N GLU A 245 -11.24 -0.39 -11.31
CA GLU A 245 -11.04 -1.50 -10.37
C GLU A 245 -11.17 -2.89 -11.00
N LEU A 246 -11.96 -3.04 -12.09
CA LEU A 246 -12.15 -4.33 -12.76
C LEU A 246 -11.66 -4.36 -14.22
N GLY A 247 -11.30 -3.21 -14.81
CA GLY A 247 -10.85 -3.12 -16.20
C GLY A 247 -11.91 -3.49 -17.25
N ILE A 248 -13.20 -3.40 -16.89
CA ILE A 248 -14.32 -3.78 -17.76
C ILE A 248 -15.24 -2.59 -18.03
N ASP A 249 -15.85 -2.59 -19.22
CA ASP A 249 -16.90 -1.61 -19.58
C ASP A 249 -18.25 -1.95 -18.92
N PRO A 250 -19.14 -0.95 -18.69
CA PRO A 250 -20.50 -1.18 -18.23
C PRO A 250 -21.23 -2.21 -19.09
N GLY A 251 -21.78 -3.25 -18.47
CA GLY A 251 -22.60 -4.26 -19.10
C GLY A 251 -23.97 -3.77 -19.58
N PRO A 252 -24.78 -4.66 -20.18
CA PRO A 252 -26.01 -4.29 -20.88
C PRO A 252 -27.06 -3.56 -20.02
N ALA A 253 -27.21 -3.97 -18.75
CA ALA A 253 -28.21 -3.40 -17.85
C ALA A 253 -27.91 -1.93 -17.52
N LEU A 254 -26.65 -1.62 -17.22
CA LEU A 254 -26.21 -0.28 -16.87
C LEU A 254 -26.18 0.65 -18.10
N ARG A 255 -25.78 0.14 -19.28
CA ARG A 255 -25.89 0.86 -20.55
C ARG A 255 -27.35 1.17 -20.92
N ALA A 256 -28.26 0.23 -20.72
CA ALA A 256 -29.68 0.44 -20.97
C ALA A 256 -30.27 1.52 -20.05
N ALA A 257 -29.89 1.53 -18.76
CA ALA A 257 -30.28 2.58 -17.82
C ALA A 257 -29.79 3.96 -18.27
N HIS A 258 -28.53 4.08 -18.70
CA HIS A 258 -27.97 5.32 -19.24
C HIS A 258 -28.73 5.81 -20.47
N LEU A 259 -29.01 4.93 -21.44
CA LEU A 259 -29.78 5.29 -22.62
C LEU A 259 -31.19 5.76 -22.28
N ARG A 260 -31.86 5.14 -21.29
CA ARG A 260 -33.17 5.63 -20.80
C ARG A 260 -33.06 7.05 -20.25
N VAL A 261 -32.03 7.36 -19.46
CA VAL A 261 -31.82 8.71 -18.90
C VAL A 261 -31.54 9.75 -19.99
N LEU A 262 -30.83 9.38 -21.06
CA LEU A 262 -30.55 10.28 -22.20
C LEU A 262 -31.75 10.50 -23.12
N THR A 263 -32.64 9.51 -23.23
CA THR A 263 -33.83 9.55 -24.10
C THR A 263 -35.08 10.06 -23.40
N GLN A 264 -35.06 10.17 -22.06
CA GLN A 264 -36.09 10.84 -21.30
C GLN A 264 -36.15 12.32 -21.68
N THR A 265 -37.17 12.68 -22.45
CA THR A 265 -37.53 14.09 -22.67
C THR A 265 -37.94 14.66 -21.32
N PRO A 266 -37.33 15.77 -20.84
CA PRO A 266 -37.73 16.38 -19.58
C PRO A 266 -39.22 16.69 -19.67
N ALA A 267 -40.01 16.20 -18.71
CA ALA A 267 -41.39 16.63 -18.56
C ALA A 267 -41.34 18.15 -18.32
N SER A 268 -41.69 18.92 -19.35
CA SER A 268 -41.73 20.38 -19.26
C SER A 268 -42.67 20.79 -18.14
N PRO A 269 -42.26 21.70 -17.23
CA PRO A 269 -43.20 22.46 -16.45
C PRO A 269 -44.09 23.23 -17.42
N MET A 270 -45.39 22.97 -17.38
CA MET A 270 -46.38 23.82 -18.02
C MET A 270 -46.21 25.24 -17.48
N THR A 271 -45.83 26.20 -18.33
CA THR A 271 -46.32 27.58 -18.20
C THR A 271 -46.35 28.25 -19.57
N GLU A 272 -47.45 28.95 -19.78
CA GLU A 272 -47.96 29.53 -21.00
C GLU A 272 -47.19 30.77 -21.48
N SER A 273 -47.37 31.03 -22.78
CA SER A 273 -47.59 32.34 -23.40
C SER A 273 -46.39 33.21 -23.79
N ALA A 274 -46.30 33.36 -25.12
CA ALA A 274 -45.98 34.57 -25.90
C ALA A 274 -44.56 35.16 -25.78
N GLY A 275 -43.86 35.43 -26.88
CA GLY A 275 -44.21 35.33 -28.29
C GLY A 275 -43.07 35.94 -29.12
N SER A 276 -43.13 35.67 -30.43
CA SER A 276 -42.51 36.45 -31.51
C SER A 276 -40.97 36.59 -31.46
N ALA A 277 -40.16 35.91 -32.26
CA ALA A 277 -40.14 35.75 -33.71
C ALA A 277 -38.71 36.09 -34.17
N ALA A 278 -38.10 35.11 -34.86
CA ALA A 278 -37.30 35.28 -36.08
C ALA A 278 -36.10 36.25 -36.07
N SER A 279 -34.91 35.92 -36.57
CA SER A 279 -34.65 35.37 -37.90
C SER A 279 -33.13 35.23 -38.09
N ALA A 280 -32.73 34.21 -38.86
CA ALA A 280 -31.58 34.10 -39.78
C ALA A 280 -30.17 34.50 -39.27
N ALA A 281 -29.22 33.57 -39.15
CA ALA A 281 -28.50 32.86 -40.22
C ALA A 281 -27.54 33.73 -41.05
N SER A 282 -26.27 33.31 -40.98
CA SER A 282 -25.26 33.31 -42.05
C SER A 282 -24.67 34.65 -42.52
N ALA A 283 -23.34 34.81 -42.45
CA ALA A 283 -22.45 34.55 -43.60
C ALA A 283 -21.06 35.19 -43.44
N ALA A 284 -20.05 34.45 -43.95
CA ALA A 284 -18.82 34.86 -44.66
C ALA A 284 -17.95 36.00 -44.09
N SER A 285 -16.69 35.76 -43.72
CA SER A 285 -15.52 35.49 -44.58
C SER A 285 -15.05 36.68 -45.42
N ALA A 286 -13.80 37.09 -45.17
CA ALA A 286 -12.74 37.54 -46.10
C ALA A 286 -11.88 38.61 -45.40
N ALA A 287 -10.67 38.28 -44.95
CA ALA A 287 -9.41 38.32 -45.71
C ALA A 287 -8.75 39.71 -45.74
N SER A 288 -7.52 39.81 -45.24
CA SER A 288 -6.37 40.27 -46.03
C SER A 288 -5.08 40.27 -45.21
N ALA A 289 -4.05 39.73 -45.84
CA ALA A 289 -2.67 39.60 -45.40
C ALA A 289 -1.92 40.93 -45.25
N GLY A 290 -0.81 40.88 -44.50
CA GLY A 290 0.25 41.90 -44.49
C GLY A 290 1.59 41.23 -44.19
N SER A 291 2.55 41.42 -45.09
CA SER A 291 3.76 40.64 -45.30
C SER A 291 4.94 40.97 -44.37
N ALA A 292 5.73 39.92 -44.10
CA ALA A 292 7.20 39.80 -44.10
C ALA A 292 8.10 41.03 -43.92
N GLY A 293 9.05 40.89 -42.98
CA GLY A 293 10.33 41.61 -42.92
C GLY A 293 11.44 40.66 -42.49
N SER A 294 12.51 40.60 -43.28
CA SER A 294 13.61 39.63 -43.28
C SER A 294 14.91 40.21 -42.69
N ALA A 295 15.87 39.31 -42.42
CA ALA A 295 17.35 39.46 -42.33
C ALA A 295 17.96 39.66 -40.92
N ALA A 296 19.17 39.20 -40.58
CA ALA A 296 20.09 38.11 -40.94
C ALA A 296 21.43 38.41 -40.20
N SER A 297 22.18 37.36 -39.76
CA SER A 297 23.67 37.21 -39.66
C SER A 297 24.09 36.42 -38.39
N ALA A 298 24.60 35.18 -38.45
CA ALA A 298 26.01 34.71 -38.69
C ALA A 298 26.97 34.93 -37.49
N GLY A 299 27.79 34.01 -36.95
CA GLY A 299 28.14 32.60 -37.26
C GLY A 299 29.22 32.00 -36.29
N SER A 300 29.71 30.77 -36.60
CA SER A 300 30.87 29.99 -36.05
C SER A 300 30.63 29.06 -34.83
N ALA A 301 30.44 27.73 -34.96
CA ALA A 301 31.38 26.60 -35.18
C ALA A 301 32.21 26.20 -33.92
N GLY A 302 32.26 24.95 -33.41
CA GLY A 302 31.74 23.64 -33.85
C GLY A 302 31.93 22.51 -32.79
N GLY A 303 31.50 21.28 -33.15
CA GLY A 303 31.66 20.04 -32.38
C GLY A 303 30.65 18.97 -32.84
N ARG A 304 30.98 18.20 -33.87
CA ARG A 304 30.03 17.41 -34.68
C ARG A 304 29.98 15.93 -34.23
N ALA A 305 28.81 15.51 -33.73
CA ALA A 305 28.38 14.09 -33.69
C ALA A 305 27.62 13.74 -35.00
N PRO A 306 27.51 12.46 -35.39
CA PRO A 306 27.12 12.08 -36.75
C PRO A 306 25.66 12.46 -37.06
N ALA A 307 25.44 12.93 -38.29
CA ALA A 307 24.14 13.39 -38.77
C ALA A 307 23.13 12.23 -38.88
N ARG A 308 22.09 12.26 -38.05
CA ARG A 308 20.83 11.53 -38.30
C ARG A 308 20.10 12.15 -39.50
N PRO A 309 19.36 11.38 -40.31
CA PRO A 309 18.48 11.96 -41.31
C PRO A 309 17.41 12.82 -40.63
N ALA A 310 17.35 14.09 -41.02
CA ALA A 310 16.39 15.07 -40.52
C ALA A 310 14.97 14.71 -40.97
N ALA A 311 14.23 14.00 -40.12
CA ALA A 311 12.79 13.76 -40.28
C ALA A 311 12.06 14.41 -39.12
N GLY A 312 11.55 15.64 -39.31
CA GLY A 312 10.82 16.36 -38.26
C GLY A 312 9.53 15.63 -37.84
N LEU A 313 9.02 15.92 -36.65
CA LEU A 313 7.71 15.41 -36.20
C LEU A 313 6.58 15.94 -37.10
N VAL A 314 5.68 15.04 -37.52
CA VAL A 314 4.48 15.39 -38.30
C VAL A 314 3.33 15.69 -37.35
N GLY A 315 2.66 16.83 -37.52
CA GLY A 315 1.44 17.19 -36.78
C GLY A 315 1.60 17.53 -35.29
N ARG A 316 2.83 17.57 -34.73
CA ARG A 316 3.09 17.75 -33.28
C ARG A 316 3.79 19.05 -32.90
N ALA A 317 3.68 20.08 -33.73
CA ALA A 317 4.42 21.34 -33.52
C ALA A 317 3.95 22.09 -32.26
N GLU A 318 2.65 22.06 -31.96
CA GLU A 318 2.07 22.71 -30.78
C GLU A 318 2.50 22.00 -29.49
N GLU A 319 2.37 20.68 -29.45
CA GLU A 319 2.76 19.87 -28.29
C GLU A 319 4.26 19.94 -28.01
N LEU A 320 5.09 19.91 -29.06
CA LEU A 320 6.53 20.11 -28.93
C LEU A 320 6.87 21.52 -28.43
N GLY A 321 6.12 22.54 -28.84
CA GLY A 321 6.28 23.91 -28.35
C GLY A 321 6.00 24.03 -26.85
N VAL A 322 4.93 23.39 -26.36
CA VAL A 322 4.61 23.37 -24.91
C VAL A 322 5.67 22.60 -24.12
N LEU A 323 6.15 21.47 -24.65
CA LEU A 323 7.20 20.68 -24.00
C LEU A 323 8.52 21.46 -23.93
N ARG A 324 8.91 22.16 -25.00
CA ARG A 324 10.07 23.07 -25.03
C ARG A 324 9.97 24.16 -23.98
N GLN A 325 8.82 24.82 -23.84
CA GLN A 325 8.62 25.86 -22.83
C GLN A 325 8.81 25.33 -21.39
N ALA A 326 8.41 24.08 -21.12
CA ALA A 326 8.64 23.46 -19.83
C ALA A 326 10.13 23.19 -19.56
N ILE A 327 10.89 22.80 -20.58
CA ILE A 327 12.33 22.56 -20.51
C ILE A 327 13.12 23.88 -20.40
N GLU A 328 12.72 24.92 -21.14
CA GLU A 328 13.34 26.26 -21.09
C GLU A 328 13.33 26.88 -19.69
N ALA A 329 12.34 26.54 -18.85
CA ALA A 329 12.33 26.94 -17.46
C ALA A 329 13.60 26.46 -16.72
N ALA A 330 14.04 25.22 -16.96
CA ALA A 330 15.29 24.69 -16.39
C ALA A 330 16.53 25.38 -16.95
N LEU A 331 16.56 25.65 -18.26
CA LEU A 331 17.68 26.37 -18.90
C LEU A 331 17.91 27.78 -18.30
N THR A 332 16.85 28.40 -17.78
CA THR A 332 16.89 29.71 -17.11
C THR A 332 17.12 29.64 -15.60
N GLY A 333 17.51 28.48 -15.06
CA GLY A 333 17.77 28.27 -13.64
C GLY A 333 16.52 28.10 -12.78
N ARG A 334 15.35 27.86 -13.39
CA ARG A 334 14.13 27.44 -12.68
C ARG A 334 13.97 25.91 -12.79
N THR A 335 12.80 25.40 -12.47
CA THR A 335 12.45 23.98 -12.55
C THR A 335 11.35 23.76 -13.58
N GLY A 336 11.33 22.57 -14.19
CA GLY A 336 10.31 22.19 -15.17
C GLY A 336 9.84 20.75 -14.95
N LEU A 337 8.53 20.52 -15.04
CA LEU A 337 7.97 19.17 -15.01
C LEU A 337 6.90 19.06 -16.10
N ALA A 338 7.07 18.17 -17.06
CA ALA A 338 6.06 17.95 -18.10
C ALA A 338 5.76 16.47 -18.30
N VAL A 339 4.48 16.14 -18.43
CA VAL A 339 4.03 14.76 -18.66
C VAL A 339 3.17 14.69 -19.91
N VAL A 340 3.56 13.81 -20.83
CA VAL A 340 2.92 13.58 -22.12
C VAL A 340 2.03 12.34 -22.03
N GLU A 341 0.75 12.50 -22.30
CA GLU A 341 -0.25 11.44 -22.17
C GLU A 341 -0.88 11.15 -23.53
N GLY A 342 -1.20 9.89 -23.82
CA GLY A 342 -1.89 9.54 -25.06
C GLY A 342 -1.89 8.04 -25.33
N GLU A 343 -2.63 7.64 -26.36
CA GLU A 343 -2.83 6.23 -26.68
C GLU A 343 -1.50 5.51 -27.01
N PRO A 344 -1.40 4.19 -26.81
CA PRO A 344 -0.26 3.41 -27.29
C PRO A 344 0.00 3.66 -28.78
N GLY A 345 1.25 3.93 -29.16
CA GLY A 345 1.62 4.27 -30.54
C GLY A 345 1.35 5.72 -30.98
N SER A 346 0.85 6.60 -30.11
CA SER A 346 0.53 8.01 -30.43
C SER A 346 1.76 8.91 -30.72
N GLY A 347 2.97 8.41 -30.52
CA GLY A 347 4.23 9.13 -30.75
C GLY A 347 4.83 9.81 -29.52
N LYS A 348 4.40 9.45 -28.30
CA LYS A 348 4.92 9.99 -27.02
C LYS A 348 6.45 9.94 -26.92
N THR A 349 7.04 8.74 -27.03
CA THR A 349 8.49 8.53 -26.99
C THR A 349 9.21 9.39 -28.03
N ARG A 350 8.68 9.46 -29.26
CA ARG A 350 9.29 10.26 -30.32
C ARG A 350 9.25 11.77 -30.03
N LEU A 351 8.18 12.24 -29.39
CA LEU A 351 8.09 13.64 -28.95
C LEU A 351 9.11 13.96 -27.86
N LEU A 352 9.28 13.05 -26.89
CA LEU A 352 10.30 13.18 -25.85
C LEU A 352 11.72 13.15 -26.43
N GLU A 353 12.00 12.25 -27.38
CA GLU A 353 13.29 12.16 -28.10
C GLU A 353 13.64 13.47 -28.80
N GLU A 354 12.69 14.07 -29.52
CA GLU A 354 12.93 15.34 -30.23
C GLU A 354 13.19 16.48 -29.25
N ALA A 355 12.42 16.57 -28.16
CA ALA A 355 12.64 17.59 -27.13
C ALA A 355 13.98 17.41 -26.40
N ALA A 356 14.37 16.16 -26.14
CA ALA A 356 15.66 15.82 -25.54
C ALA A 356 16.83 16.17 -26.46
N ALA A 357 16.74 15.83 -27.75
CA ALA A 357 17.75 16.19 -28.75
C ALA A 357 17.88 17.71 -28.88
N ASP A 358 16.75 18.44 -28.90
CA ASP A 358 16.74 19.90 -28.96
C ASP A 358 17.42 20.54 -27.74
N ALA A 359 17.16 20.01 -26.54
CA ALA A 359 17.79 20.45 -25.30
C ALA A 359 19.30 20.17 -25.27
N ALA A 360 19.73 19.01 -25.76
CA ALA A 360 21.15 18.65 -25.83
C ALA A 360 21.89 19.49 -26.88
N ASP A 361 21.40 19.50 -28.13
CA ASP A 361 22.12 20.07 -29.29
C ASP A 361 22.13 21.60 -29.29
N ARG A 362 21.03 22.24 -28.88
CA ARG A 362 20.91 23.71 -28.93
C ARG A 362 21.30 24.40 -27.63
N HIS A 363 21.17 23.69 -26.50
CA HIS A 363 21.28 24.29 -25.18
C HIS A 363 22.30 23.60 -24.27
N GLY A 364 23.00 22.55 -24.75
CA GLY A 364 24.06 21.89 -24.01
C GLY A 364 23.60 21.15 -22.74
N ALA A 365 22.30 20.86 -22.62
CA ALA A 365 21.76 20.19 -21.45
C ALA A 365 22.33 18.78 -21.29
N LEU A 366 22.52 18.32 -20.05
CA LEU A 366 22.73 16.91 -19.75
C LEU A 366 21.39 16.19 -19.85
N VAL A 367 21.27 15.25 -20.78
CA VAL A 367 20.06 14.42 -20.92
C VAL A 367 20.34 13.05 -20.33
N ALA A 368 19.56 12.66 -19.32
CA ALA A 368 19.54 11.31 -18.79
C ALA A 368 18.20 10.66 -19.09
N TRP A 369 18.23 9.62 -19.93
CA TRP A 369 17.03 8.90 -20.36
C TRP A 369 16.86 7.61 -19.58
N ALA A 370 15.63 7.36 -19.12
CA ALA A 370 15.23 6.13 -18.47
C ALA A 370 13.87 5.65 -18.95
N SER A 371 13.66 4.34 -18.89
CA SER A 371 12.43 3.67 -19.32
C SER A 371 11.87 2.86 -18.16
N CYS A 372 10.59 3.02 -17.86
CA CYS A 372 9.90 2.13 -16.93
C CYS A 372 9.53 0.83 -17.65
N LEU A 373 9.92 -0.31 -17.09
CA LEU A 373 9.69 -1.61 -17.70
C LEU A 373 8.48 -2.32 -17.06
N GLU A 374 7.65 -2.92 -17.91
CA GLU A 374 6.51 -3.72 -17.49
C GLU A 374 6.93 -5.08 -16.94
N GLY A 375 6.33 -5.47 -15.80
CA GLY A 375 6.35 -6.85 -15.30
C GLY A 375 7.11 -7.06 -14.00
N ASP A 376 6.82 -8.18 -13.33
CA ASP A 376 7.38 -8.54 -12.01
C ASP A 376 8.88 -8.92 -12.02
N GLY A 377 9.54 -8.84 -13.18
CA GLY A 377 10.98 -9.08 -13.35
C GLY A 377 11.80 -7.84 -13.60
N THR A 378 11.15 -6.68 -13.64
CA THR A 378 11.82 -5.38 -13.74
C THR A 378 12.65 -5.16 -12.48
N PRO A 379 13.94 -4.79 -12.60
CA PRO A 379 14.72 -4.42 -11.44
C PRO A 379 14.05 -3.29 -10.67
N SER A 380 13.99 -3.43 -9.35
CA SER A 380 13.47 -2.40 -8.46
C SER A 380 14.29 -1.12 -8.63
N MET A 381 13.65 0.05 -8.61
CA MET A 381 14.33 1.35 -8.80
C MET A 381 14.99 1.55 -10.19
N TRP A 382 14.67 0.71 -11.18
CA TRP A 382 15.31 0.69 -12.50
C TRP A 382 15.37 2.05 -13.22
N PRO A 383 14.28 2.85 -13.30
CA PRO A 383 14.35 4.13 -14.00
C PRO A 383 15.38 5.08 -13.38
N TRP A 384 15.57 5.00 -12.07
CA TRP A 384 16.53 5.82 -11.35
C TRP A 384 17.95 5.27 -11.46
N GLU A 385 18.14 3.96 -11.50
CA GLU A 385 19.44 3.37 -11.83
C GLU A 385 19.94 3.86 -13.20
N GLN A 386 19.09 3.81 -14.22
CA GLN A 386 19.43 4.27 -15.56
C GLN A 386 19.75 5.77 -15.59
N ALA A 387 18.83 6.60 -15.08
CA ALA A 387 18.98 8.05 -15.14
C ALA A 387 20.18 8.54 -14.31
N LEU A 388 20.34 8.05 -13.08
CA LEU A 388 21.39 8.51 -12.18
C LEU A 388 22.76 7.97 -12.59
N THR A 389 22.85 6.77 -13.16
CA THR A 389 24.11 6.26 -13.75
C THR A 389 24.55 7.14 -14.92
N ALA A 390 23.64 7.49 -15.83
CA ALA A 390 23.95 8.38 -16.95
C ALA A 390 24.43 9.78 -16.48
N VAL A 391 23.83 10.30 -15.40
CA VAL A 391 24.29 11.56 -14.80
C VAL A 391 25.66 11.37 -14.13
N LEU A 392 25.87 10.28 -13.40
CA LEU A 392 27.11 9.99 -12.68
C LEU A 392 28.30 9.81 -13.64
N ASP A 393 28.10 9.12 -14.76
CA ASP A 393 29.13 8.88 -15.79
C ASP A 393 29.54 10.17 -16.52
N SER A 394 28.73 11.23 -16.42
CA SER A 394 29.10 12.55 -16.95
C SER A 394 30.08 13.32 -16.05
N LEU A 395 30.32 12.85 -14.82
CA LEU A 395 31.19 13.51 -13.85
C LEU A 395 32.65 13.02 -13.90
N PRO A 396 33.62 13.84 -13.44
CA PRO A 396 35.00 13.40 -13.24
C PRO A 396 35.11 12.26 -12.19
N ALA A 397 36.08 11.37 -12.37
CA ALA A 397 36.26 10.16 -11.53
C ALA A 397 36.26 10.43 -10.01
N LEU A 398 36.96 11.48 -9.55
CA LEU A 398 37.02 11.82 -8.11
C LEU A 398 35.66 12.28 -7.55
N ALA A 399 34.87 12.99 -8.37
CA ALA A 399 33.51 13.39 -7.98
C ALA A 399 32.57 12.18 -7.94
N ARG A 400 32.74 11.25 -8.89
CA ARG A 400 32.02 9.97 -8.92
C ARG A 400 32.29 9.14 -7.66
N GLU A 401 33.55 8.96 -7.26
CA GLU A 401 33.92 8.22 -6.03
C GLU A 401 33.27 8.79 -4.77
N LYS A 402 33.24 10.12 -4.63
CA LYS A 402 32.58 10.81 -3.50
C LYS A 402 31.10 10.43 -3.38
N TRP A 403 30.38 10.41 -4.49
CA TRP A 403 28.95 10.12 -4.51
C TRP A 403 28.65 8.63 -4.29
N LEU A 404 29.51 7.77 -4.83
CA LEU A 404 29.43 6.32 -4.62
C LEU A 404 29.76 5.93 -3.18
N ALA A 405 30.55 6.70 -2.45
CA ALA A 405 30.79 6.46 -1.02
C ALA A 405 29.51 6.54 -0.15
N GLY A 406 28.44 7.18 -0.63
CA GLY A 406 27.17 7.38 0.10
C GLY A 406 26.07 6.34 -0.18
N GLU A 407 24.81 6.70 0.11
CA GLU A 407 23.62 5.85 -0.13
C GLU A 407 23.33 5.73 -1.63
N LEU A 408 23.69 6.74 -2.44
CA LEU A 408 23.60 6.67 -3.90
C LEU A 408 24.43 5.50 -4.47
N GLY A 409 25.59 5.21 -3.87
CA GLY A 409 26.39 4.05 -4.24
C GLY A 409 25.69 2.71 -3.99
N ARG A 410 24.79 2.61 -3.00
CA ARG A 410 24.01 1.38 -2.76
C ARG A 410 22.93 1.14 -3.81
N LEU A 411 22.41 2.22 -4.40
CA LEU A 411 21.49 2.14 -5.52
C LEU A 411 22.23 1.73 -6.81
N LEU A 412 23.39 2.35 -7.07
CA LEU A 412 24.07 2.28 -8.38
C LEU A 412 25.18 1.22 -8.48
N GLU A 413 25.86 0.89 -7.39
CA GLU A 413 26.97 -0.07 -7.38
C GLU A 413 26.66 -1.28 -6.49
N ALA A 414 27.02 -2.45 -7.00
CA ALA A 414 27.14 -3.68 -6.23
C ALA A 414 28.36 -3.54 -5.30
N ARG A 415 28.14 -3.47 -3.99
CA ARG A 415 29.23 -3.60 -3.01
C ARG A 415 29.05 -4.90 -2.26
N ASP A 416 30.00 -5.82 -2.47
CA ASP A 416 30.14 -7.11 -1.78
C ASP A 416 30.46 -6.99 -0.28
N ASP A 417 30.58 -5.76 0.26
CA ASP A 417 30.75 -5.57 1.70
C ASP A 417 29.45 -5.92 2.42
N ASP A 418 29.39 -7.18 2.83
CA ASP A 418 28.44 -7.89 3.70
C ASP A 418 28.35 -7.30 5.14
N ALA A 419 28.59 -6.00 5.29
CA ALA A 419 28.29 -5.25 6.49
C ALA A 419 26.84 -4.75 6.37
N ALA A 420 25.93 -5.45 7.05
CA ALA A 420 24.50 -5.26 6.88
C ALA A 420 24.06 -3.77 6.90
N PRO A 421 23.10 -3.36 6.07
CA PRO A 421 22.75 -1.97 5.86
C PRO A 421 22.23 -1.28 7.15
N PRO A 422 22.51 0.01 7.39
CA PRO A 422 22.15 0.74 8.60
C PRO A 422 20.63 0.77 8.87
N LEU A 423 20.32 0.77 10.17
CA LEU A 423 19.06 0.47 10.86
C LEU A 423 17.91 1.50 10.69
N SER A 424 17.75 2.16 9.53
CA SER A 424 16.64 3.10 9.34
C SER A 424 16.05 3.05 7.94
N SER A 425 15.09 2.18 7.69
CA SER A 425 14.44 1.97 6.39
C SER A 425 13.64 3.14 5.84
N GLY A 426 12.74 3.75 6.63
CA GLY A 426 11.97 4.92 6.16
C GLY A 426 12.81 6.18 5.93
N ARG A 427 13.98 6.25 6.60
CA ARG A 427 14.82 7.44 6.64
C ARG A 427 16.14 7.27 5.87
N ALA A 428 16.63 6.06 5.64
CA ALA A 428 17.61 5.73 4.61
C ALA A 428 17.01 5.97 3.22
N GLN A 429 15.74 5.61 3.01
CA GLN A 429 15.05 5.91 1.76
C GLN A 429 14.91 7.42 1.56
N PHE A 430 14.47 8.15 2.59
CA PHE A 430 14.46 9.61 2.56
C PHE A 430 15.87 10.20 2.37
N ARG A 431 16.92 9.68 3.02
CA ARG A 431 18.32 10.13 2.84
C ARG A 431 18.82 9.87 1.43
N LEU A 432 18.51 8.72 0.85
CA LEU A 432 18.78 8.43 -0.56
C LEU A 432 18.08 9.47 -1.43
N PHE A 433 16.81 9.77 -1.18
CA PHE A 433 16.06 10.76 -1.95
C PHE A 433 16.66 12.18 -1.81
N GLU A 434 17.09 12.57 -0.62
CA GLU A 434 17.79 13.84 -0.38
C GLU A 434 19.18 13.88 -1.03
N GLN A 435 19.92 12.77 -1.00
CA GLN A 435 21.20 12.65 -1.69
C GLN A 435 20.99 12.77 -3.20
N VAL A 436 19.95 12.18 -3.77
CA VAL A 436 19.60 12.34 -5.19
C VAL A 436 19.28 13.79 -5.52
N VAL A 437 18.50 14.50 -4.70
CA VAL A 437 18.24 15.94 -4.88
C VAL A 437 19.54 16.76 -4.83
N THR A 438 20.39 16.49 -3.84
CA THR A 438 21.67 17.21 -3.67
C THR A 438 22.63 16.94 -4.82
N PHE A 439 22.70 15.68 -5.26
CA PHE A 439 23.49 15.23 -6.39
C PHE A 439 23.07 15.92 -7.68
N LEU A 440 21.78 15.87 -8.02
CA LEU A 440 21.23 16.56 -9.19
C LEU A 440 21.41 18.08 -9.08
N GLY A 441 21.31 18.66 -7.89
CA GLY A 441 21.56 20.09 -7.63
C GLY A 441 23.01 20.51 -7.92
N GLN A 442 23.98 19.68 -7.56
CA GLN A 442 25.39 19.96 -7.88
C GLN A 442 25.63 19.90 -9.39
N VAL A 443 25.07 18.90 -10.08
CA VAL A 443 25.25 18.75 -11.53
C VAL A 443 24.54 19.87 -12.30
N SER A 444 23.30 20.18 -11.91
CA SER A 444 22.48 21.22 -12.56
C SER A 444 23.01 22.64 -12.38
N ALA A 445 23.82 22.88 -11.35
CA ALA A 445 24.53 24.15 -11.16
C ALA A 445 25.66 24.36 -12.20
N GLU A 446 26.25 23.29 -12.73
CA GLU A 446 27.29 23.35 -13.75
C GLU A 446 26.71 23.33 -15.17
N ARG A 447 25.70 22.50 -15.40
CA ARG A 447 25.02 22.37 -16.70
C ARG A 447 23.54 22.03 -16.51
N PRO A 448 22.60 22.66 -17.23
CA PRO A 448 21.18 22.31 -17.14
C PRO A 448 20.96 20.81 -17.34
N THR A 449 20.11 20.21 -16.52
CA THR A 449 19.91 18.74 -16.52
C THR A 449 18.45 18.41 -16.86
N LEU A 450 18.26 17.50 -17.81
CA LEU A 450 16.97 16.99 -18.25
C LEU A 450 16.89 15.49 -17.95
N LEU A 451 15.96 15.10 -17.08
CA LEU A 451 15.64 13.70 -16.82
C LEU A 451 14.43 13.32 -17.66
N VAL A 452 14.55 12.24 -18.43
CA VAL A 452 13.46 11.71 -19.26
C VAL A 452 13.02 10.36 -18.72
N LEU A 453 11.75 10.25 -18.33
CA LEU A 453 11.13 9.02 -17.83
C LEU A 453 10.05 8.53 -18.79
N ASP A 454 10.37 7.56 -19.64
CA ASP A 454 9.39 6.97 -20.56
C ASP A 454 8.56 5.87 -19.88
N ASP A 455 7.35 5.65 -20.41
CA ASP A 455 6.40 4.63 -19.98
C ASP A 455 6.06 4.63 -18.48
N LEU A 456 5.87 5.81 -17.88
CA LEU A 456 5.60 6.03 -16.45
C LEU A 456 4.48 5.16 -15.87
N GLN A 457 3.54 4.66 -16.68
CA GLN A 457 2.52 3.71 -16.22
C GLN A 457 3.10 2.43 -15.56
N TRP A 458 4.36 2.10 -15.86
CA TRP A 458 5.07 0.93 -15.34
C TRP A 458 6.04 1.24 -14.20
N ILE A 459 6.01 2.46 -13.66
CA ILE A 459 6.89 2.84 -12.56
C ILE A 459 6.58 2.01 -11.31
N ASP A 460 7.63 1.42 -10.71
CA ASP A 460 7.47 0.67 -9.46
C ASP A 460 7.17 1.60 -8.27
N ALA A 461 6.62 1.02 -7.20
CA ALA A 461 6.16 1.78 -6.04
C ALA A 461 7.27 2.64 -5.39
N THR A 462 8.49 2.12 -5.29
CA THR A 462 9.62 2.83 -4.67
C THR A 462 10.15 3.91 -5.61
N SER A 463 10.24 3.63 -6.92
CA SER A 463 10.56 4.64 -7.94
C SER A 463 9.56 5.79 -7.96
N LEU A 464 8.27 5.49 -7.78
CA LEU A 464 7.22 6.50 -7.75
C LEU A 464 7.33 7.42 -6.52
N GLN A 465 7.76 6.87 -5.37
CA GLN A 465 8.02 7.66 -4.17
C GLN A 465 9.17 8.65 -4.41
N LEU A 466 10.26 8.23 -5.08
CA LEU A 466 11.35 9.13 -5.46
C LEU A 466 10.88 10.18 -6.50
N PHE A 467 10.07 9.79 -7.48
CA PHE A 467 9.46 10.73 -8.43
C PHE A 467 8.66 11.82 -7.71
N HIS A 468 7.81 11.43 -6.76
CA HIS A 468 7.01 12.38 -5.97
C HIS A 468 7.90 13.30 -5.13
N HIS A 469 8.94 12.76 -4.49
CA HIS A 469 9.90 13.54 -3.72
C HIS A 469 10.63 14.57 -4.59
N LEU A 470 11.16 14.15 -5.74
CA LEU A 470 11.84 15.01 -6.70
C LEU A 470 10.92 16.08 -7.28
N ALA A 471 9.68 15.74 -7.62
CA ALA A 471 8.71 16.71 -8.13
C ALA A 471 8.57 17.88 -7.15
N SER A 472 8.47 17.61 -5.85
CA SER A 472 8.32 18.64 -4.81
C SER A 472 9.59 19.46 -4.51
N ARG A 473 10.78 18.91 -4.82
CA ARG A 473 12.09 19.42 -4.36
C ARG A 473 13.10 19.52 -5.50
N LEU A 474 12.61 19.72 -6.72
CA LEU A 474 13.46 19.68 -7.90
C LEU A 474 14.53 20.77 -7.83
N PRO A 475 15.83 20.46 -8.02
CA PRO A 475 16.87 21.48 -7.99
C PRO A 475 16.73 22.48 -9.14
N ALA A 476 17.09 23.74 -8.86
CA ALA A 476 17.19 24.78 -9.89
C ALA A 476 18.10 24.34 -11.04
N GLY A 477 17.68 24.55 -12.28
CA GLY A 477 18.43 24.07 -13.45
C GLY A 477 18.08 22.65 -13.88
N THR A 478 17.10 22.00 -13.24
CA THR A 478 16.65 20.64 -13.57
C THR A 478 15.23 20.63 -14.13
N ALA A 479 15.02 19.86 -15.21
CA ALA A 479 13.71 19.52 -15.75
C ALA A 479 13.48 18.00 -15.72
N ILE A 480 12.24 17.59 -15.47
CA ILE A 480 11.78 16.20 -15.64
C ILE A 480 10.71 16.20 -16.73
N ILE A 481 10.87 15.36 -17.74
CA ILE A 481 9.81 15.07 -18.71
C ILE A 481 9.48 13.58 -18.69
N GLY A 482 8.22 13.23 -18.83
CA GLY A 482 7.84 11.83 -18.91
C GLY A 482 6.66 11.56 -19.81
N ALA A 483 6.48 10.30 -20.16
CA ALA A 483 5.38 9.84 -21.01
C ALA A 483 4.56 8.78 -20.28
N LEU A 484 3.24 8.81 -20.47
CA LEU A 484 2.32 7.83 -19.88
C LEU A 484 1.18 7.48 -20.85
N ARG A 485 0.66 6.26 -20.76
CA ARG A 485 -0.50 5.80 -21.56
C ARG A 485 -1.82 6.27 -20.95
N ASP A 486 -2.71 6.85 -21.75
CA ASP A 486 -4.06 7.27 -21.28
C ASP A 486 -5.09 6.14 -21.24
N ARG A 487 -4.77 4.97 -21.83
CA ARG A 487 -5.60 3.76 -21.85
C ARG A 487 -4.72 2.51 -21.84
N ALA A 488 -5.25 1.43 -21.23
CA ALA A 488 -4.80 0.04 -21.29
C ALA A 488 -3.26 -0.17 -21.37
N PRO A 489 -2.57 -0.27 -20.22
CA PRO A 489 -3.08 -0.10 -18.86
C PRO A 489 -3.21 1.39 -18.54
N ALA A 490 -4.33 1.75 -17.90
CA ALA A 490 -4.46 3.07 -17.31
C ALA A 490 -3.45 3.22 -16.16
N PRO A 491 -2.96 4.45 -15.88
CA PRO A 491 -2.09 4.69 -14.74
C PRO A 491 -2.77 4.25 -13.43
N GLY A 492 -2.08 3.45 -12.62
CA GLY A 492 -2.59 3.00 -11.33
C GLY A 492 -2.92 4.17 -10.38
N PRO A 493 -3.69 3.92 -9.29
CA PRO A 493 -4.16 4.96 -8.38
C PRO A 493 -3.02 5.74 -7.72
N ASP A 494 -1.89 5.08 -7.45
CA ASP A 494 -0.72 5.71 -6.83
C ASP A 494 -0.06 6.72 -7.77
N LEU A 495 0.15 6.33 -9.04
CA LEU A 495 0.70 7.21 -10.07
C LEU A 495 -0.24 8.39 -10.33
N SER A 496 -1.55 8.12 -10.40
CA SER A 496 -2.58 9.16 -10.55
C SER A 496 -2.55 10.18 -9.40
N ARG A 497 -2.41 9.71 -8.14
CA ARG A 497 -2.25 10.60 -6.97
C ARG A 497 -0.95 11.40 -7.01
N ALA A 498 0.16 10.77 -7.39
CA ALA A 498 1.45 11.44 -7.51
C ALA A 498 1.43 12.54 -8.58
N LEU A 499 0.84 12.28 -9.75
CA LEU A 499 0.66 13.24 -10.82
C LEU A 499 -0.32 14.37 -10.43
N ALA A 500 -1.41 14.05 -9.72
CA ALA A 500 -2.32 15.06 -9.19
C ALA A 500 -1.63 15.98 -8.16
N ALA A 501 -0.76 15.44 -7.31
CA ALA A 501 0.04 16.25 -6.39
C ALA A 501 1.06 17.12 -7.14
N ALA A 502 1.75 16.57 -8.14
CA ALA A 502 2.68 17.30 -9.00
C ALA A 502 2.00 18.42 -9.79
N SER A 503 0.73 18.24 -10.20
CA SER A 503 -0.03 19.25 -10.95
C SER A 503 -0.28 20.56 -10.20
N ARG A 504 -0.16 20.54 -8.87
CA ARG A 504 -0.27 21.73 -8.01
C ARG A 504 1.02 22.56 -7.95
N LEU A 505 2.12 22.05 -8.50
CA LEU A 505 3.41 22.71 -8.46
C LEU A 505 3.58 23.70 -9.63
N PRO A 506 4.22 24.86 -9.39
CA PRO A 506 4.54 25.80 -10.46
C PRO A 506 5.41 25.14 -11.54
N GLY A 507 5.11 25.37 -12.81
CA GLY A 507 5.89 24.83 -13.92
C GLY A 507 5.49 23.41 -14.37
N HIS A 508 4.50 22.78 -13.72
CA HIS A 508 3.95 21.51 -14.19
C HIS A 508 3.10 21.69 -15.46
N ARG A 509 3.31 20.84 -16.47
CA ARG A 509 2.51 20.76 -17.71
C ARG A 509 2.04 19.34 -17.98
N ARG A 510 0.76 19.19 -18.31
CA ARG A 510 0.18 17.95 -18.84
C ARG A 510 -0.18 18.16 -20.30
N ILE A 511 0.34 17.32 -21.19
CA ILE A 511 0.21 17.43 -22.64
C ILE A 511 -0.51 16.19 -23.15
N HIS A 512 -1.71 16.34 -23.69
CA HIS A 512 -2.45 15.22 -24.28
C HIS A 512 -2.16 15.13 -25.78
N LEU A 513 -1.69 13.96 -26.23
CA LEU A 513 -1.46 13.63 -27.64
C LEU A 513 -2.69 12.94 -28.23
N GLY A 514 -3.56 13.75 -28.84
CA GLY A 514 -4.69 13.27 -29.63
C GLY A 514 -4.27 12.62 -30.96
N PRO A 515 -5.22 12.05 -31.72
CA PRO A 515 -4.95 11.43 -33.02
C PRO A 515 -4.45 12.45 -34.06
N LEU A 516 -3.67 11.99 -35.05
CA LEU A 516 -3.21 12.80 -36.17
C LEU A 516 -4.39 13.20 -37.07
N ARG A 517 -4.35 14.44 -37.58
CA ARG A 517 -5.35 14.91 -38.55
C ARG A 517 -5.12 14.26 -39.91
N LEU A 518 -6.13 14.24 -40.77
CA LEU A 518 -6.02 13.66 -42.12
C LEU A 518 -4.84 14.22 -42.93
N THR A 519 -4.54 15.52 -42.80
CA THR A 519 -3.40 16.18 -43.45
C THR A 519 -2.06 15.65 -42.94
N ASP A 520 -1.98 15.40 -41.63
CA ASP A 520 -0.80 14.86 -40.97
C ASP A 520 -0.61 13.38 -41.33
N VAL A 521 -1.70 12.62 -41.48
CA VAL A 521 -1.67 11.23 -41.98
C VAL A 521 -1.14 11.18 -43.42
N ALA A 522 -1.61 12.07 -44.31
CA ALA A 522 -1.11 12.14 -45.68
C ALA A 522 0.38 12.49 -45.75
N GLU A 523 0.84 13.43 -44.92
CA GLU A 523 2.25 13.79 -44.81
C GLU A 523 3.10 12.66 -44.21
N LEU A 524 2.58 11.94 -43.22
CA LEU A 524 3.26 10.78 -42.63
C LEU A 524 3.42 9.64 -43.64
N ILE A 525 2.39 9.34 -44.45
CA ILE A 525 2.47 8.36 -45.54
C ILE A 525 3.54 8.78 -46.56
N ARG A 526 3.56 10.06 -46.94
CA ARG A 526 4.55 10.61 -47.88
C ARG A 526 5.98 10.43 -47.40
N ARG A 527 6.24 10.69 -46.11
CA ARG A 527 7.58 10.54 -45.52
C ARG A 527 8.00 9.09 -45.37
N GLU A 528 7.07 8.21 -44.99
CA GLU A 528 7.39 6.80 -44.75
C GLU A 528 7.59 6.01 -46.06
N THR A 529 6.84 6.35 -47.11
CA THR A 529 6.86 5.60 -48.40
C THR A 529 7.64 6.31 -49.50
N GLY A 530 7.96 7.60 -49.33
CA GLY A 530 8.54 8.45 -50.36
C GLY A 530 7.58 8.89 -51.48
N HIS A 531 6.30 8.46 -51.43
CA HIS A 531 5.30 8.69 -52.48
C HIS A 531 4.10 9.49 -51.95
N GLU A 532 3.52 10.36 -52.78
CA GLU A 532 2.33 11.12 -52.41
C GLU A 532 1.07 10.23 -52.49
N PRO A 533 0.35 10.01 -51.36
CA PRO A 533 -0.82 9.14 -51.38
C PRO A 533 -2.00 9.81 -52.09
N GLY A 534 -2.79 9.02 -52.83
CA GLY A 534 -4.10 9.47 -53.31
C GLY A 534 -5.04 9.84 -52.15
N ALA A 535 -5.90 10.85 -52.35
CA ALA A 535 -6.79 11.37 -51.31
C ALA A 535 -7.71 10.30 -50.68
N ASP A 536 -8.17 9.34 -51.49
CA ASP A 536 -9.04 8.25 -51.02
C ASP A 536 -8.28 7.21 -50.18
N ILE A 537 -7.00 6.98 -50.48
CA ILE A 537 -6.12 6.08 -49.71
C ILE A 537 -5.78 6.72 -48.36
N ALA A 538 -5.41 8.01 -48.35
CA ALA A 538 -5.16 8.74 -47.10
C ALA A 538 -6.41 8.76 -46.20
N ARG A 539 -7.61 8.95 -46.76
CA ARG A 539 -8.88 8.90 -46.02
C ARG A 539 -9.17 7.49 -45.48
N THR A 540 -8.95 6.46 -46.29
CA THR A 540 -9.16 5.06 -45.90
C THR A 540 -8.23 4.66 -44.75
N ILE A 541 -6.95 5.01 -44.85
CA ILE A 541 -5.98 4.78 -43.77
C ILE A 541 -6.39 5.56 -42.52
N HIS A 542 -6.69 6.86 -42.62
CA HIS A 542 -7.11 7.68 -41.47
C HIS A 542 -8.35 7.11 -40.75
N VAL A 543 -9.38 6.67 -41.48
CA VAL A 543 -10.60 6.08 -40.88
C VAL A 543 -10.28 4.77 -40.16
N ARG A 544 -9.44 3.92 -40.75
CA ARG A 544 -9.10 2.60 -40.17
C ARG A 544 -8.15 2.70 -38.98
N THR A 545 -7.23 3.66 -38.99
CA THR A 545 -6.25 3.85 -37.91
C THR A 545 -6.70 4.82 -36.83
N ALA A 546 -7.85 5.47 -37.04
CA ALA A 546 -8.32 6.61 -36.25
C ALA A 546 -7.23 7.69 -36.07
N GLY A 547 -6.30 7.83 -37.01
CA GLY A 547 -5.19 8.79 -36.95
C GLY A 547 -4.04 8.39 -36.02
N ASN A 548 -3.96 7.15 -35.54
CA ASN A 548 -2.83 6.70 -34.72
C ASN A 548 -1.55 6.54 -35.57
N PRO A 549 -0.45 7.28 -35.28
CA PRO A 549 0.77 7.31 -36.10
C PRO A 549 1.40 5.93 -36.32
N PHE A 550 1.43 5.07 -35.30
CA PHE A 550 1.99 3.73 -35.43
C PHE A 550 1.24 2.95 -36.51
N PHE A 551 -0.08 2.85 -36.41
CA PHE A 551 -0.89 2.15 -37.41
C PHE A 551 -0.82 2.77 -38.80
N VAL A 552 -0.72 4.10 -38.89
CA VAL A 552 -0.56 4.79 -40.17
C VAL A 552 0.74 4.36 -40.85
N ARG A 553 1.87 4.37 -40.14
CA ARG A 553 3.17 3.92 -40.69
C ARG A 553 3.11 2.45 -41.10
N GLU A 554 2.51 1.63 -40.25
CA GLU A 554 2.45 0.18 -40.47
C GLU A 554 1.60 -0.21 -41.68
N LEU A 555 0.44 0.41 -41.86
CA LEU A 555 -0.41 0.20 -43.04
C LEU A 555 0.22 0.80 -44.30
N SER A 556 0.95 1.92 -44.18
CA SER A 556 1.62 2.54 -45.32
C SER A 556 2.72 1.64 -45.90
N ARG A 557 3.54 1.02 -45.03
CA ARG A 557 4.57 0.05 -45.43
C ARG A 557 3.95 -1.16 -46.13
N LEU A 558 2.92 -1.76 -45.52
CA LEU A 558 2.22 -2.92 -46.09
C LEU A 558 1.63 -2.65 -47.48
N LEU A 559 1.05 -1.47 -47.68
CA LEU A 559 0.47 -1.08 -48.99
C LEU A 559 1.55 -0.71 -50.01
N SER A 560 2.70 -0.18 -49.56
CA SER A 560 3.86 0.09 -50.39
C SER A 560 4.47 -1.20 -50.95
N ASP A 561 4.69 -2.20 -50.10
CA ASP A 561 5.28 -3.49 -50.49
C ASP A 561 4.39 -4.26 -51.50
N ARG A 562 3.08 -4.03 -51.46
CA ARG A 562 2.10 -4.60 -52.40
C ARG A 562 1.86 -3.74 -53.66
N GLY A 563 2.54 -2.60 -53.81
CA GLY A 563 2.36 -1.69 -54.94
C GLY A 563 0.98 -1.02 -55.02
N ALA A 564 0.23 -0.98 -53.90
CA ALA A 564 -1.18 -0.61 -53.86
C ALA A 564 -1.44 0.87 -53.47
N LEU A 565 -0.39 1.69 -53.35
CA LEU A 565 -0.50 3.12 -52.98
C LEU A 565 -1.13 4.00 -54.08
N GLY A 566 -1.33 3.48 -55.30
CA GLY A 566 -1.91 4.18 -56.44
C GLY A 566 -3.31 3.71 -56.88
N ASP A 567 -3.84 2.63 -56.29
CA ASP A 567 -5.12 2.04 -56.69
C ASP A 567 -6.07 1.95 -55.48
N GLY A 568 -7.07 2.83 -55.43
CA GLY A 568 -8.02 2.92 -54.31
C GLY A 568 -8.85 1.65 -54.10
N ASP A 569 -8.98 0.82 -55.13
CA ASP A 569 -9.75 -0.43 -55.09
C ASP A 569 -8.90 -1.62 -54.58
N ALA A 570 -7.56 -1.55 -54.72
CA ALA A 570 -6.63 -2.53 -54.17
C ALA A 570 -6.59 -2.48 -52.63
N ALA A 571 -6.69 -1.29 -52.02
CA ALA A 571 -6.79 -1.11 -50.57
C ALA A 571 -8.10 -1.68 -49.98
N ALA A 572 -9.18 -1.73 -50.77
CA ALA A 572 -10.43 -2.37 -50.39
C ALA A 572 -10.40 -3.90 -50.53
N ARG A 573 -9.71 -4.43 -51.55
CA ARG A 573 -9.57 -5.89 -51.80
C ARG A 573 -8.50 -6.57 -50.95
N ALA A 574 -7.49 -5.84 -50.45
CA ALA A 574 -6.33 -6.39 -49.75
C ALA A 574 -6.61 -6.94 -48.32
N GLY A 575 -7.87 -7.01 -47.87
CA GLY A 575 -8.21 -7.59 -46.56
C GLY A 575 -7.45 -6.92 -45.41
N VAL A 576 -7.57 -5.60 -45.28
CA VAL A 576 -6.70 -4.84 -44.38
C VAL A 576 -7.02 -5.14 -42.90
N PRO A 577 -6.02 -5.52 -42.09
CA PRO A 577 -6.17 -5.92 -40.69
C PRO A 577 -6.81 -4.85 -39.79
N SER A 578 -7.57 -5.28 -38.76
CA SER A 578 -8.40 -4.41 -37.90
C SER A 578 -7.76 -4.05 -36.56
N THR A 579 -6.68 -4.72 -36.16
CA THR A 579 -5.99 -4.58 -34.87
C THR A 579 -4.46 -4.64 -35.03
N VAL A 580 -3.69 -4.19 -34.02
CA VAL A 580 -2.20 -4.33 -34.00
C VAL A 580 -1.81 -5.78 -34.24
N ARG A 581 -2.54 -6.70 -33.60
CA ARG A 581 -2.30 -8.14 -33.67
C ARG A 581 -2.47 -8.68 -35.10
N ASP A 582 -3.46 -8.18 -35.84
CA ASP A 582 -3.68 -8.62 -37.21
C ASP A 582 -2.57 -8.11 -38.15
N VAL A 583 -2.04 -6.89 -37.93
CA VAL A 583 -0.89 -6.31 -38.66
C VAL A 583 0.40 -7.09 -38.37
N VAL A 584 0.68 -7.36 -37.08
CA VAL A 584 1.86 -8.13 -36.66
C VAL A 584 1.78 -9.54 -37.22
N ARG A 585 0.64 -10.23 -37.08
CA ARG A 585 0.44 -11.58 -37.63
C ARG A 585 0.68 -11.66 -39.14
N ASP A 586 0.22 -10.67 -39.91
CA ASP A 586 0.43 -10.63 -41.37
C ASP A 586 1.92 -10.48 -41.73
N ARG A 587 2.69 -9.70 -40.95
CA ARG A 587 4.15 -9.59 -41.11
C ARG A 587 4.90 -10.87 -40.73
N LEU A 588 4.41 -11.58 -39.71
CA LEU A 588 5.02 -12.85 -39.26
C LEU A 588 4.71 -14.03 -40.18
N ALA A 589 3.74 -13.91 -41.10
CA ALA A 589 3.28 -14.99 -41.96
C ALA A 589 4.35 -15.44 -42.98
N GLY A 590 5.28 -14.56 -43.35
CA GLY A 590 6.38 -14.84 -44.30
C GLY A 590 7.70 -15.28 -43.66
N LEU A 591 7.78 -15.34 -42.33
CA LEU A 591 8.99 -15.73 -41.61
C LEU A 591 9.07 -17.25 -41.43
N ASP A 592 10.29 -17.79 -41.48
CA ASP A 592 10.54 -19.18 -41.10
C ASP A 592 10.34 -19.39 -39.59
N ASP A 593 10.34 -20.66 -39.16
CA ASP A 593 10.06 -21.01 -37.77
C ASP A 593 11.19 -20.60 -36.83
N ASP A 594 12.44 -20.57 -37.30
CA ASP A 594 13.63 -20.22 -36.52
C ASP A 594 13.68 -18.72 -36.21
N THR A 595 13.46 -17.86 -37.22
CA THR A 595 13.34 -16.41 -37.03
C THR A 595 12.14 -16.05 -36.16
N ARG A 596 11.01 -16.79 -36.28
CA ARG A 596 9.85 -16.60 -35.38
C ARG A 596 10.17 -17.02 -33.94
N ASP A 597 10.95 -18.08 -33.71
CA ASP A 597 11.39 -18.47 -32.36
C ASP A 597 12.30 -17.41 -31.74
N LEU A 598 13.28 -16.89 -32.48
CA LEU A 598 14.14 -15.78 -32.02
C LEU A 598 13.35 -14.54 -31.64
N LEU A 599 12.38 -14.15 -32.48
CA LEU A 599 11.53 -13.00 -32.19
C LEU A 599 10.67 -13.22 -30.93
N THR A 600 10.19 -14.45 -30.71
CA THR A 600 9.41 -14.82 -29.52
C THR A 600 10.29 -14.80 -28.26
N ILE A 601 11.50 -15.35 -28.33
CA ILE A 601 12.47 -15.32 -27.23
C ILE A 601 12.85 -13.88 -26.90
N GLY A 602 13.17 -13.08 -27.92
CA GLY A 602 13.47 -11.66 -27.77
C GLY A 602 12.32 -10.91 -27.09
N ALA A 603 11.08 -11.20 -27.46
CA ALA A 603 9.91 -10.55 -26.86
C ALA A 603 9.77 -10.83 -25.36
N LEU A 604 10.14 -12.05 -24.92
CA LEU A 604 10.16 -12.45 -23.52
C LEU A 604 11.37 -11.89 -22.75
N ILE A 605 12.52 -11.66 -23.42
CA ILE A 605 13.71 -11.04 -22.80
C ILE A 605 13.44 -9.57 -22.45
N GLY A 606 12.76 -8.84 -23.34
CA GLY A 606 12.42 -7.43 -23.15
C GLY A 606 12.45 -6.62 -24.46
N ARG A 607 12.28 -5.31 -24.33
CA ARG A 607 12.32 -4.37 -25.47
C ARG A 607 13.74 -4.25 -26.06
N ASP A 608 14.74 -4.22 -25.19
CA ASP A 608 16.15 -4.20 -25.54
C ASP A 608 16.73 -5.58 -25.26
N VAL A 609 17.36 -6.17 -26.28
CA VAL A 609 17.78 -7.56 -26.33
C VAL A 609 19.26 -7.61 -26.69
N ASP A 610 20.08 -8.03 -25.72
CA ASP A 610 21.48 -8.35 -25.96
C ASP A 610 21.59 -9.54 -26.92
N LEU A 611 22.35 -9.37 -27.99
CA LEU A 611 22.53 -10.39 -29.01
C LEU A 611 23.10 -11.70 -28.43
N GLY A 612 24.05 -11.58 -27.50
CA GLY A 612 24.67 -12.73 -26.85
C GLY A 612 23.67 -13.52 -26.01
N LEU A 613 22.82 -12.83 -25.25
CA LEU A 613 21.76 -13.42 -24.44
C LEU A 613 20.71 -14.11 -25.32
N LEU A 614 20.30 -13.47 -26.42
CA LEU A 614 19.35 -14.04 -27.36
C LEU A 614 19.90 -15.33 -28.00
N ALA A 615 21.14 -15.30 -28.48
CA ALA A 615 21.79 -16.48 -29.07
C ALA A 615 21.89 -17.64 -28.07
N ARG A 616 22.29 -17.37 -26.82
CA ARG A 616 22.33 -18.37 -25.74
C ARG A 616 20.95 -18.95 -25.43
N ALA A 617 19.93 -18.11 -25.28
CA ALA A 617 18.57 -18.57 -25.02
C ALA A 617 18.00 -19.38 -26.19
N ALA A 618 18.37 -19.01 -27.42
CA ALA A 618 18.03 -19.71 -28.64
C ALA A 618 18.84 -21.01 -28.85
N ALA A 619 19.94 -21.20 -28.13
CA ALA A 619 20.89 -22.31 -28.29
C ALA A 619 21.51 -22.41 -29.70
N ILE A 620 21.81 -21.25 -30.30
CA ILE A 620 22.51 -21.11 -31.57
C ILE A 620 23.75 -20.22 -31.39
N ASP A 621 24.66 -20.18 -32.38
CA ASP A 621 25.79 -19.26 -32.31
C ASP A 621 25.39 -17.82 -32.68
N VAL A 622 26.27 -16.87 -32.32
CA VAL A 622 26.00 -15.44 -32.50
C VAL A 622 25.93 -15.04 -33.97
N ALA A 623 26.67 -15.70 -34.86
CA ALA A 623 26.66 -15.39 -36.29
C ALA A 623 25.34 -15.86 -36.92
N ASP A 624 24.92 -17.09 -36.64
CA ASP A 624 23.63 -17.64 -37.06
C ASP A 624 22.46 -16.78 -36.53
N CYS A 625 22.54 -16.35 -35.27
CA CYS A 625 21.55 -15.44 -34.68
C CYS A 625 21.44 -14.13 -35.47
N LEU A 626 22.56 -13.49 -35.82
CA LEU A 626 22.58 -12.28 -36.63
C LEU A 626 21.94 -12.49 -38.02
N GLU A 627 22.23 -13.61 -38.68
CA GLU A 627 21.66 -13.93 -39.99
C GLU A 627 20.12 -14.04 -39.92
N HIS A 628 19.59 -14.68 -38.88
CA HIS A 628 18.14 -14.80 -38.67
C HIS A 628 17.46 -13.51 -38.21
N LEU A 629 18.20 -12.53 -37.63
CA LEU A 629 17.66 -11.22 -37.24
C LEU A 629 17.57 -10.22 -38.40
N GLU A 630 18.38 -10.39 -39.45
CA GLU A 630 18.41 -9.46 -40.59
C GLU A 630 17.06 -9.33 -41.32
N PRO A 631 16.28 -10.41 -41.57
CA PRO A 631 14.91 -10.30 -42.08
C PRO A 631 13.98 -9.47 -41.18
N LEU A 632 14.14 -9.55 -39.86
CA LEU A 632 13.33 -8.78 -38.90
C LEU A 632 13.68 -7.29 -38.95
N ARG A 633 14.94 -6.96 -39.23
CA ARG A 633 15.41 -5.59 -39.47
C ARG A 633 14.84 -5.02 -40.76
N ALA A 634 14.86 -5.79 -41.83
CA ALA A 634 14.30 -5.40 -43.13
C ALA A 634 12.79 -5.14 -43.05
N LEU A 635 12.06 -5.93 -42.25
CA LEU A 635 10.64 -5.74 -41.97
C LEU A 635 10.33 -4.61 -40.96
N GLY A 636 11.35 -3.95 -40.42
CA GLY A 636 11.22 -2.88 -39.44
C GLY A 636 10.61 -3.32 -38.10
N LEU A 637 10.74 -4.60 -37.75
CA LEU A 637 10.28 -5.15 -36.46
C LEU A 637 11.35 -4.95 -35.38
N LEU A 638 12.61 -5.11 -35.75
CA LEU A 638 13.77 -4.85 -34.90
C LEU A 638 14.70 -3.81 -35.52
N GLU A 639 15.43 -3.09 -34.68
CA GLU A 639 16.48 -2.15 -35.07
C GLU A 639 17.70 -2.29 -34.15
N THR A 640 18.87 -1.88 -34.62
CA THR A 640 20.08 -1.84 -33.80
C THR A 640 20.15 -0.54 -33.00
N ALA A 641 20.53 -0.60 -31.72
CA ALA A 641 20.72 0.60 -30.93
C ALA A 641 21.85 1.47 -31.54
N PRO A 642 21.70 2.82 -31.57
CA PRO A 642 22.72 3.69 -32.18
C PRO A 642 24.07 3.66 -31.48
N GLU A 643 24.06 3.42 -30.17
CA GLU A 643 25.22 3.45 -29.27
C GLU A 643 25.92 2.09 -29.18
N ASP A 644 25.21 0.98 -29.49
CA ASP A 644 25.70 -0.38 -29.37
C ASP A 644 25.13 -1.29 -30.49
N PRO A 645 25.96 -1.70 -31.47
CA PRO A 645 25.50 -2.55 -32.57
C PRO A 645 25.15 -3.98 -32.15
N PHE A 646 25.49 -4.39 -30.92
CA PHE A 646 25.16 -5.71 -30.36
C PHE A 646 23.88 -5.69 -29.51
N LEU A 647 23.30 -4.51 -29.29
CA LEU A 647 22.02 -4.35 -28.63
C LEU A 647 20.92 -4.15 -29.67
N TRP A 648 20.00 -5.12 -29.74
CA TRP A 648 18.85 -5.09 -30.64
C TRP A 648 17.61 -4.60 -29.90
N ARG A 649 16.79 -3.80 -30.56
CA ARG A 649 15.60 -3.17 -29.98
C ARG A 649 14.37 -3.45 -30.82
N PHE A 650 13.24 -3.72 -30.18
CA PHE A 650 11.95 -3.68 -30.86
C PHE A 650 11.64 -2.25 -31.30
N ALA A 651 11.47 -2.05 -32.61
CA ALA A 651 11.16 -0.73 -33.18
C ALA A 651 9.90 -0.13 -32.54
N HIS A 652 8.95 -0.99 -32.14
CA HIS A 652 7.74 -0.61 -31.43
C HIS A 652 7.38 -1.63 -30.34
N ASP A 653 7.20 -1.15 -29.11
CA ASP A 653 6.90 -2.02 -27.95
C ASP A 653 5.55 -2.76 -28.10
N LEU A 654 4.60 -2.17 -28.82
CA LEU A 654 3.33 -2.82 -29.19
C LEU A 654 3.52 -4.14 -29.97
N VAL A 655 4.59 -4.25 -30.76
CA VAL A 655 4.93 -5.48 -31.49
C VAL A 655 5.39 -6.55 -30.50
N ARG A 656 6.27 -6.18 -29.56
CA ARG A 656 6.74 -7.05 -28.47
C ARG A 656 5.59 -7.56 -27.61
N GLU A 657 4.72 -6.65 -27.15
CA GLU A 657 3.52 -6.96 -26.36
C GLU A 657 2.62 -7.94 -27.12
N SER A 658 2.30 -7.63 -28.39
CA SER A 658 1.47 -8.49 -29.23
C SER A 658 2.04 -9.90 -29.38
N ILE A 659 3.37 -10.05 -29.51
CA ILE A 659 4.02 -11.36 -29.63
C ILE A 659 3.97 -12.10 -28.30
N THR A 660 4.23 -11.41 -27.19
CA THR A 660 4.18 -11.98 -25.85
C THR A 660 2.78 -12.50 -25.51
N GLU A 661 1.75 -11.70 -25.77
CA GLU A 661 0.34 -12.05 -25.51
C GLU A 661 -0.20 -13.18 -26.39
N THR A 662 0.29 -13.29 -27.63
CA THR A 662 -0.14 -14.34 -28.56
C THR A 662 0.65 -15.64 -28.40
N THR A 663 1.73 -15.63 -27.62
CA THR A 663 2.51 -16.83 -27.33
C THR A 663 1.71 -17.78 -26.43
N GLU A 664 1.56 -19.03 -26.87
CA GLU A 664 0.87 -20.05 -26.08
C GLU A 664 1.51 -20.23 -24.70
N ARG A 665 0.68 -20.30 -23.65
CA ARG A 665 1.15 -20.38 -22.25
C ARG A 665 2.15 -21.52 -22.01
N SER A 666 1.92 -22.69 -22.62
CA SER A 666 2.81 -23.84 -22.48
C SER A 666 4.19 -23.62 -23.13
N ARG A 667 4.24 -22.86 -24.23
CA ARG A 667 5.47 -22.45 -24.91
C ARG A 667 6.18 -21.37 -24.11
N ALA A 668 5.47 -20.35 -23.65
CA ALA A 668 6.02 -19.26 -22.85
C ALA A 668 6.76 -19.79 -21.60
N VAL A 669 6.18 -20.74 -20.87
CA VAL A 669 6.81 -21.38 -19.70
C VAL A 669 8.16 -22.04 -20.04
N ARG A 670 8.27 -22.75 -21.18
CA ARG A 670 9.54 -23.34 -21.63
C ARG A 670 10.56 -22.28 -22.05
N LEU A 671 10.11 -21.23 -22.72
CA LEU A 671 10.98 -20.14 -23.15
C LEU A 671 11.49 -19.31 -21.96
N HIS A 672 10.67 -19.08 -20.93
CA HIS A 672 11.14 -18.44 -19.69
C HIS A 672 12.26 -19.24 -19.03
N LEU A 673 12.19 -20.58 -19.02
CA LEU A 673 13.28 -21.42 -18.51
C LEU A 673 14.56 -21.27 -19.35
N ARG A 674 14.46 -21.30 -20.69
CA ARG A 674 15.61 -21.07 -21.59
C ARG A 674 16.26 -19.72 -21.36
N VAL A 675 15.45 -18.66 -21.17
CA VAL A 675 15.97 -17.32 -20.87
C VAL A 675 16.64 -17.29 -19.50
N ALA A 676 16.06 -17.93 -18.48
CA ALA A 676 16.69 -18.04 -17.16
C ALA A 676 18.06 -18.75 -17.23
N ASP A 677 18.14 -19.88 -17.93
CA ASP A 677 19.40 -20.62 -18.11
C ASP A 677 20.45 -19.79 -18.88
N ALA A 678 20.02 -19.00 -19.87
CA ALA A 678 20.90 -18.12 -20.63
C ALA A 678 21.40 -16.91 -19.82
N LEU A 679 20.57 -16.38 -18.90
CA LEU A 679 20.92 -15.32 -17.96
C LEU A 679 21.95 -15.82 -16.93
N GLU A 680 21.79 -17.03 -16.40
CA GLU A 680 22.80 -17.63 -15.48
C GLU A 680 24.12 -17.93 -16.19
N GLY A 681 24.08 -18.32 -17.47
CA GLY A 681 25.26 -18.55 -18.29
C GLY A 681 26.02 -17.27 -18.70
N SER A 682 25.43 -16.09 -18.52
CA SER A 682 26.04 -14.79 -18.82
C SER A 682 26.51 -14.12 -17.55
N ARG A 683 27.84 -13.96 -17.36
CA ARG A 683 28.48 -13.32 -16.19
C ARG A 683 27.66 -13.50 -14.90
N ALA A 684 27.83 -14.65 -14.24
CA ALA A 684 27.10 -15.06 -13.04
C ALA A 684 27.08 -14.04 -11.87
N ASP A 685 27.90 -12.99 -11.94
CA ASP A 685 28.04 -11.93 -10.93
C ASP A 685 27.46 -10.56 -11.37
N ASP A 686 26.79 -10.45 -12.53
CA ASP A 686 26.12 -9.20 -12.91
C ASP A 686 24.81 -9.03 -12.13
N GLU A 687 24.86 -8.25 -11.05
CA GLU A 687 23.72 -8.01 -10.15
C GLU A 687 22.49 -7.40 -10.84
N SER A 688 22.64 -6.77 -12.02
CA SER A 688 21.53 -6.23 -12.81
C SER A 688 20.58 -7.33 -13.34
N VAL A 689 21.05 -8.59 -13.32
CA VAL A 689 20.32 -9.76 -13.83
C VAL A 689 19.54 -10.50 -12.73
N VAL A 690 19.85 -10.27 -11.45
CA VAL A 690 19.32 -11.07 -10.33
C VAL A 690 17.80 -11.07 -10.25
N GLU A 691 17.17 -9.88 -10.34
CA GLU A 691 15.71 -9.75 -10.28
C GLU A 691 15.03 -10.31 -11.54
N ARG A 692 15.67 -10.15 -12.72
CA ARG A 692 15.20 -10.71 -14.00
C ARG A 692 15.25 -12.24 -13.99
N LEU A 693 16.35 -12.81 -13.50
CA LEU A 693 16.52 -14.26 -13.37
C LEU A 693 15.43 -14.85 -12.45
N ALA A 694 15.21 -14.23 -11.29
CA ALA A 694 14.17 -14.66 -10.35
C ALA A 694 12.78 -14.66 -11.00
N PHE A 695 12.48 -13.65 -11.82
CA PHE A 695 11.23 -13.60 -12.58
C PHE A 695 11.11 -14.71 -13.62
N HIS A 696 12.13 -14.93 -14.45
CA HIS A 696 12.08 -15.97 -15.48
C HIS A 696 11.98 -17.39 -14.87
N LEU A 697 12.69 -17.66 -13.78
CA LEU A 697 12.55 -18.93 -13.04
C LEU A 697 11.14 -19.09 -12.46
N ARG A 698 10.57 -18.04 -11.86
CA ARG A 698 9.19 -18.06 -11.35
C ARG A 698 8.16 -18.26 -12.46
N ALA A 699 8.34 -17.59 -13.60
CA ALA A 699 7.44 -17.69 -14.77
C ALA A 699 7.53 -19.07 -15.46
N ALA A 700 8.68 -19.74 -15.38
CA ALA A 700 8.85 -21.13 -15.79
C ALA A 700 8.13 -22.13 -14.87
N GLY A 701 7.68 -21.70 -13.68
CA GLY A 701 6.80 -22.46 -12.80
C GLY A 701 7.33 -23.87 -12.52
N PRO A 702 6.53 -24.94 -12.71
CA PRO A 702 6.95 -26.32 -12.42
C PRO A 702 8.11 -26.86 -13.27
N LEU A 703 8.51 -26.19 -14.37
CA LEU A 703 9.64 -26.63 -15.18
C LEU A 703 10.99 -26.19 -14.58
N ALA A 704 11.00 -25.14 -13.77
CA ALA A 704 12.20 -24.72 -13.04
C ALA A 704 12.36 -25.54 -11.76
N ASP A 705 13.61 -25.86 -11.41
CA ASP A 705 13.90 -26.47 -10.12
C ASP A 705 13.48 -25.52 -8.98
N PRO A 706 12.66 -25.98 -8.01
CA PRO A 706 12.22 -25.16 -6.89
C PRO A 706 13.38 -24.60 -6.07
N VAL A 707 14.49 -25.36 -5.90
CA VAL A 707 15.67 -24.88 -5.17
C VAL A 707 16.29 -23.69 -5.89
N ARG A 708 16.58 -23.82 -7.19
CA ARG A 708 17.07 -22.72 -8.04
C ARG A 708 16.18 -21.48 -7.96
N THR A 709 14.86 -21.67 -8.07
CA THR A 709 13.88 -20.57 -8.06
C THR A 709 13.87 -19.82 -6.73
N VAL A 710 13.89 -20.56 -5.61
CA VAL A 710 13.89 -19.98 -4.27
C VAL A 710 15.18 -19.20 -3.99
N GLU A 711 16.35 -19.72 -4.38
CA GLU A 711 17.61 -19.00 -4.21
C GLU A 711 17.67 -17.72 -5.05
N ALA A 712 17.21 -17.76 -6.30
CA ALA A 712 17.12 -16.56 -7.13
C ALA A 712 16.20 -15.50 -6.52
N LEU A 713 15.03 -15.90 -6.01
CA LEU A 713 14.10 -14.98 -5.33
C LEU A 713 14.68 -14.41 -4.03
N LYS A 714 15.44 -15.19 -3.25
CA LYS A 714 16.14 -14.68 -2.06
C LYS A 714 17.19 -13.64 -2.42
N ARG A 715 17.99 -13.87 -3.47
CA ARG A 715 18.96 -12.89 -3.98
C ARG A 715 18.25 -11.62 -4.47
N ALA A 716 17.17 -11.76 -5.21
CA ALA A 716 16.33 -10.63 -5.64
C ALA A 716 15.78 -9.84 -4.45
N GLY A 717 15.29 -10.51 -3.40
CA GLY A 717 14.82 -9.88 -2.18
C GLY A 717 15.91 -9.11 -1.41
N ARG A 718 17.13 -9.66 -1.35
CA ARG A 718 18.30 -8.97 -0.79
C ARG A 718 18.69 -7.74 -1.62
N ARG A 719 18.72 -7.86 -2.96
CA ARG A 719 19.03 -6.75 -3.86
C ARG A 719 18.00 -5.62 -3.72
N ALA A 720 16.71 -5.94 -3.74
CA ALA A 720 15.64 -4.97 -3.50
C ALA A 720 15.76 -4.31 -2.12
N THR A 721 16.18 -5.05 -1.08
CA THR A 721 16.49 -4.48 0.24
C THR A 721 17.63 -3.47 0.18
N THR A 722 18.73 -3.78 -0.50
CA THR A 722 19.89 -2.87 -0.67
C THR A 722 19.48 -1.57 -1.36
N LYS A 723 18.58 -1.65 -2.34
CA LYS A 723 17.98 -0.50 -3.04
C LYS A 723 16.90 0.23 -2.24
N LEU A 724 16.60 -0.23 -1.02
CA LEU A 724 15.54 0.28 -0.16
C LEU A 724 14.13 0.13 -0.77
N ALA A 725 13.97 -0.80 -1.72
CA ALA A 725 12.71 -1.19 -2.34
C ALA A 725 12.02 -2.31 -1.55
N PHE A 726 11.64 -2.01 -0.30
CA PHE A 726 11.17 -3.02 0.65
C PHE A 726 9.92 -3.78 0.20
N ALA A 727 8.96 -3.11 -0.46
CA ALA A 727 7.77 -3.77 -0.96
C ALA A 727 8.09 -4.82 -2.04
N ALA A 728 9.11 -4.57 -2.88
CA ALA A 728 9.59 -5.56 -3.84
C ALA A 728 10.34 -6.69 -3.12
N ALA A 729 11.16 -6.36 -2.13
CA ALA A 729 11.86 -7.35 -1.31
C ALA A 729 10.89 -8.32 -0.62
N ASP A 730 9.83 -7.81 0.00
CA ASP A 730 8.80 -8.61 0.67
C ASP A 730 8.13 -9.56 -0.32
N ARG A 731 7.68 -9.06 -1.49
CA ARG A 731 7.07 -9.91 -2.52
C ARG A 731 7.98 -11.05 -2.97
N HIS A 732 9.26 -10.78 -3.20
CA HIS A 732 10.22 -11.82 -3.59
C HIS A 732 10.38 -12.88 -2.48
N LEU A 733 10.53 -12.44 -1.23
CA LEU A 733 10.77 -13.33 -0.09
C LEU A 733 9.52 -14.13 0.32
N GLU A 734 8.32 -13.55 0.25
CA GLU A 734 7.05 -14.25 0.44
C GLU A 734 6.87 -15.33 -0.62
N THR A 735 7.14 -15.00 -1.89
CA THR A 735 7.08 -15.96 -3.00
C THR A 735 8.10 -17.09 -2.79
N ALA A 736 9.33 -16.76 -2.38
CA ALA A 736 10.37 -17.73 -2.07
C ALA A 736 9.93 -18.70 -0.96
N ALA A 737 9.39 -18.18 0.14
CA ALA A 737 8.89 -18.99 1.25
C ALA A 737 7.73 -19.90 0.81
N GLN A 738 6.81 -19.39 -0.02
CA GLN A 738 5.68 -20.15 -0.52
C GLN A 738 6.10 -21.29 -1.47
N ILE A 739 7.05 -21.04 -2.39
CA ILE A 739 7.57 -22.08 -3.30
C ILE A 739 8.33 -23.14 -2.50
N ALA A 740 9.19 -22.74 -1.56
CA ALA A 740 9.92 -23.67 -0.69
C ALA A 740 8.97 -24.55 0.12
N ARG A 741 7.90 -23.96 0.67
CA ARG A 741 6.85 -24.69 1.40
C ARG A 741 6.17 -25.73 0.52
N ASN A 742 5.73 -25.33 -0.68
CA ASN A 742 5.03 -26.23 -1.60
C ASN A 742 5.92 -27.38 -2.08
N ALA A 743 7.23 -27.13 -2.21
CA ALA A 743 8.22 -28.13 -2.61
C ALA A 743 8.74 -28.98 -1.43
N GLY A 744 8.35 -28.70 -0.18
CA GLY A 744 8.81 -29.43 1.00
C GLY A 744 10.29 -29.17 1.33
N LEU A 745 10.78 -27.94 1.16
CA LEU A 745 12.17 -27.52 1.38
C LEU A 745 12.27 -26.65 2.66
N PRO A 746 12.23 -27.24 3.87
CA PRO A 746 12.09 -26.50 5.13
C PRO A 746 13.28 -25.58 5.44
N GLU A 747 14.50 -25.93 5.04
CA GLU A 747 15.69 -25.09 5.22
C GLU A 747 15.61 -23.81 4.39
N LEU A 748 15.10 -23.91 3.16
CA LEU A 748 14.93 -22.77 2.27
C LEU A 748 13.71 -21.94 2.67
N GLU A 749 12.62 -22.58 3.12
CA GLU A 749 11.46 -21.88 3.70
C GLU A 749 11.91 -21.07 4.92
N LEU A 750 12.68 -21.67 5.83
CA LEU A 750 13.24 -20.98 6.98
C LEU A 750 14.14 -19.82 6.55
N SER A 751 15.07 -20.04 5.60
CA SER A 751 15.97 -18.98 5.14
C SER A 751 15.22 -17.79 4.53
N ALA A 752 14.18 -18.04 3.72
CA ALA A 752 13.33 -17.00 3.14
C ALA A 752 12.52 -16.26 4.21
N LEU A 753 11.92 -16.98 5.16
CA LEU A 753 11.16 -16.39 6.27
C LEU A 753 12.06 -15.60 7.23
N SER A 754 13.28 -16.07 7.50
CA SER A 754 14.28 -15.37 8.31
C SER A 754 14.72 -14.08 7.63
N LEU A 755 14.82 -14.04 6.30
CA LEU A 755 15.05 -12.81 5.52
C LEU A 755 13.83 -11.88 5.51
N LEU A 756 12.62 -12.46 5.39
CA LEU A 756 11.37 -11.73 5.39
C LEU A 756 11.14 -11.08 6.75
N ALA A 757 11.33 -11.77 7.88
CA ALA A 757 11.11 -11.25 9.23
C ALA A 757 11.89 -9.95 9.55
N ILE A 758 12.93 -9.65 8.78
CA ILE A 758 13.75 -8.44 8.91
C ILE A 758 13.08 -7.23 8.27
N ALA A 759 12.25 -7.42 7.25
CA ALA A 759 11.70 -6.36 6.40
C ALA A 759 10.38 -5.74 6.92
N PRO A 760 9.42 -6.46 7.56
CA PRO A 760 8.26 -5.85 8.20
C PRO A 760 8.60 -5.01 9.44
N ARG A 761 9.67 -5.35 10.19
CA ARG A 761 10.23 -4.45 11.22
C ARG A 761 10.58 -3.07 10.64
N ARG A 762 10.88 -3.01 9.34
CA ARG A 762 11.37 -1.82 8.65
C ARG A 762 10.27 -0.85 8.18
N GLN A 763 9.00 -1.22 8.04
CA GLN A 763 8.01 -0.28 7.46
C GLN A 763 6.81 0.08 8.33
N ALA A 764 6.29 -0.82 9.18
CA ALA A 764 5.02 -0.57 9.88
C ALA A 764 4.91 -1.14 11.31
N GLY A 765 5.97 -1.80 11.81
CA GLY A 765 5.93 -2.53 13.09
C GLY A 765 5.34 -3.94 12.94
N PHE A 766 5.24 -4.67 14.06
CA PHE A 766 4.67 -6.01 14.10
C PHE A 766 3.15 -5.96 13.89
N GLY A 767 2.68 -6.33 12.70
CA GLY A 767 1.26 -6.65 12.46
C GLY A 767 0.99 -8.16 12.60
N GLY A 768 -0.28 -8.57 12.57
CA GLY A 768 -0.68 -9.98 12.70
C GLY A 768 0.03 -10.93 11.73
N THR A 769 0.20 -10.51 10.47
CA THR A 769 0.93 -11.28 9.45
C THR A 769 2.40 -11.52 9.83
N THR A 770 3.08 -10.54 10.43
CA THR A 770 4.47 -10.68 10.90
C THR A 770 4.59 -11.69 12.05
N PHE A 771 3.61 -11.74 12.96
CA PHE A 771 3.60 -12.71 14.05
C PHE A 771 3.49 -14.15 13.55
N ASP A 772 2.63 -14.40 12.56
CA ASP A 772 2.44 -15.73 11.96
C ASP A 772 3.69 -16.21 11.21
N LEU A 773 4.36 -15.29 10.50
CA LEU A 773 5.62 -15.57 9.81
C LEU A 773 6.73 -15.95 10.81
N LEU A 774 6.86 -15.20 11.91
CA LEU A 774 7.84 -15.48 12.96
C LEU A 774 7.55 -16.80 13.67
N GLU A 775 6.29 -17.10 13.97
CA GLU A 775 5.89 -18.40 14.53
C GLU A 775 6.24 -19.55 13.59
N ARG A 776 5.95 -19.41 12.30
CA ARG A 776 6.28 -20.43 11.31
C ARG A 776 7.79 -20.66 11.20
N ALA A 777 8.57 -19.59 11.10
CA ALA A 777 10.03 -19.66 11.06
C ALA A 777 10.58 -20.33 12.32
N GLU A 778 10.07 -19.93 13.49
CA GLU A 778 10.47 -20.49 14.79
C GLU A 778 10.21 -22.01 14.86
N LEU A 779 9.02 -22.46 14.41
CA LEU A 779 8.66 -23.88 14.35
C LEU A 779 9.50 -24.67 13.34
N LEU A 780 9.90 -24.05 12.22
CA LEU A 780 10.82 -24.67 11.25
C LEU A 780 12.22 -24.82 11.83
N ALA A 781 12.77 -23.75 12.41
CA ALA A 781 14.09 -23.77 13.04
C ALA A 781 14.20 -24.86 14.13
N ARG A 782 13.15 -25.01 14.97
CA ARG A 782 13.08 -26.10 15.95
C ARG A 782 13.09 -27.48 15.32
N ARG A 783 12.28 -27.71 14.28
CA ARG A 783 12.21 -29.00 13.59
C ARG A 783 13.53 -29.36 12.91
N LEU A 784 14.29 -28.37 12.47
CA LEU A 784 15.61 -28.51 11.87
C LEU A 784 16.75 -28.62 12.91
N GLY A 785 16.44 -28.59 14.21
CA GLY A 785 17.46 -28.66 15.27
C GLY A 785 18.30 -27.38 15.41
N ARG A 786 17.87 -26.26 14.81
CA ARG A 786 18.55 -24.96 14.89
C ARG A 786 18.10 -24.18 16.11
N GLU A 787 18.53 -24.64 17.29
CA GLU A 787 18.05 -24.15 18.58
C GLU A 787 18.29 -22.65 18.79
N VAL A 788 19.48 -22.14 18.42
CA VAL A 788 19.84 -20.71 18.53
C VAL A 788 18.96 -19.83 17.64
N GLU A 789 18.75 -20.23 16.38
CA GLU A 789 17.90 -19.51 15.42
C GLU A 789 16.43 -19.50 15.90
N ALA A 790 15.94 -20.63 16.41
CA ALA A 790 14.60 -20.73 16.99
C ALA A 790 14.41 -19.84 18.22
N ALA A 791 15.40 -19.78 19.11
CA ALA A 791 15.35 -18.92 20.30
C ALA A 791 15.33 -17.44 19.91
N GLY A 792 16.14 -17.04 18.92
CA GLY A 792 16.15 -15.68 18.41
C GLY A 792 14.85 -15.27 17.71
N LEU A 793 14.24 -16.16 16.92
CA LEU A 793 12.92 -15.93 16.31
C LEU A 793 11.80 -15.81 17.36
N LEU A 794 11.83 -16.65 18.41
CA LEU A 794 10.89 -16.55 19.52
C LEU A 794 11.08 -15.25 20.30
N PHE A 795 12.31 -14.84 20.53
CA PHE A 795 12.62 -13.55 21.17
C PHE A 795 12.13 -12.38 20.32
N ALA A 796 12.32 -12.44 18.99
CA ALA A 796 11.82 -11.43 18.07
C ALA A 796 10.29 -11.29 18.12
N ARG A 797 9.58 -12.43 18.14
CA ARG A 797 8.12 -12.49 18.32
C ARG A 797 7.70 -11.92 19.68
N LEU A 798 8.42 -12.26 20.74
CA LEU A 798 8.15 -11.77 22.09
C LEU A 798 8.29 -10.24 22.18
N PHE A 799 9.33 -9.67 21.57
CA PHE A 799 9.54 -8.23 21.56
C PHE A 799 8.36 -7.51 20.90
N GLY A 800 7.89 -8.00 19.75
CA GLY A 800 6.67 -7.49 19.12
C GLY A 800 5.45 -7.59 20.02
N ALA A 801 5.29 -8.71 20.74
CA ALA A 801 4.17 -8.90 21.66
C ALA A 801 4.19 -7.90 22.83
N TYR A 802 5.37 -7.48 23.28
CA TYR A 802 5.50 -6.39 24.26
C TYR A 802 5.17 -5.03 23.64
N THR A 803 5.70 -4.72 22.45
CA THR A 803 5.45 -3.44 21.78
C THR A 803 3.96 -3.16 21.55
N PHE A 804 3.20 -4.19 21.16
CA PHE A 804 1.76 -4.09 20.85
C PHE A 804 0.84 -4.64 21.95
N LEU A 805 1.38 -4.90 23.14
CA LEU A 805 0.63 -5.35 24.32
C LEU A 805 -0.27 -6.59 24.10
N GLU A 806 0.19 -7.52 23.26
CA GLU A 806 -0.49 -8.77 22.95
C GLU A 806 -0.67 -9.63 24.21
N TRP A 807 -1.84 -10.26 24.36
CA TRP A 807 -2.20 -11.02 25.57
C TRP A 807 -1.32 -12.26 25.80
N ASP A 808 -0.80 -12.86 24.73
CA ASP A 808 0.01 -14.08 24.79
C ASP A 808 1.47 -13.85 25.21
N ARG A 809 1.91 -12.60 25.43
CA ARG A 809 3.32 -12.27 25.75
C ARG A 809 3.87 -13.05 26.96
N VAL A 810 3.07 -13.24 28.02
CA VAL A 810 3.51 -13.99 29.22
C VAL A 810 3.80 -15.45 28.90
N ARG A 811 3.01 -16.06 28.01
CA ARG A 811 3.24 -17.44 27.55
C ARG A 811 4.52 -17.54 26.74
N LEU A 812 4.78 -16.57 25.86
CA LEU A 812 6.01 -16.51 25.06
C LEU A 812 7.26 -16.34 25.94
N VAL A 813 7.21 -15.44 26.94
CA VAL A 813 8.30 -15.27 27.93
C VAL A 813 8.61 -16.58 28.64
N ARG A 814 7.60 -17.22 29.23
CA ARG A 814 7.79 -18.44 30.03
C ARG A 814 8.42 -19.54 29.18
N ARG A 815 7.92 -19.72 27.96
CA ARG A 815 8.47 -20.68 27.01
C ARG A 815 9.94 -20.40 26.71
N LEU A 816 10.31 -19.15 26.40
CA LEU A 816 11.69 -18.81 26.09
C LEU A 816 12.61 -18.94 27.32
N TYR A 817 12.13 -18.58 28.50
CA TYR A 817 12.86 -18.74 29.75
C TYR A 817 13.10 -20.22 30.09
N GLU A 818 12.05 -21.06 30.04
CA GLU A 818 12.15 -22.51 30.26
C GLU A 818 13.09 -23.17 29.24
N GLN A 819 13.05 -22.73 27.98
CA GLN A 819 14.00 -23.18 26.95
C GLN A 819 15.44 -22.75 27.26
N GLY A 820 15.64 -21.51 27.71
CA GLY A 820 16.94 -21.03 28.17
C GLY A 820 17.49 -21.91 29.28
N GLU A 821 16.73 -22.10 30.35
CA GLU A 821 17.16 -22.89 31.51
C GLU A 821 17.43 -24.37 31.18
N ALA A 822 16.72 -24.93 30.21
CA ALA A 822 16.93 -26.30 29.75
C ALA A 822 18.10 -26.45 28.75
N SER A 823 18.55 -25.37 28.12
CA SER A 823 19.55 -25.43 27.04
C SER A 823 20.99 -25.43 27.57
N GLY A 824 21.83 -26.27 26.96
CA GLY A 824 23.28 -26.21 27.15
C GLY A 824 23.93 -25.02 26.43
N ASP A 825 23.26 -24.44 25.44
CA ASP A 825 23.79 -23.36 24.63
C ASP A 825 23.75 -22.03 25.42
N PRO A 826 24.89 -21.30 25.54
CA PRO A 826 24.93 -20.03 26.26
C PRO A 826 24.03 -18.94 25.64
N VAL A 827 23.80 -18.96 24.33
CA VAL A 827 22.99 -17.96 23.63
C VAL A 827 21.51 -18.11 23.97
N VAL A 828 21.02 -19.35 23.94
CA VAL A 828 19.63 -19.67 24.27
C VAL A 828 19.34 -19.32 25.73
N ARG A 829 20.29 -19.59 26.62
CA ARG A 829 20.25 -19.16 28.03
C ARG A 829 20.13 -17.66 28.19
N VAL A 830 20.97 -16.91 27.46
CA VAL A 830 20.90 -15.44 27.47
C VAL A 830 19.52 -14.98 26.98
N TYR A 831 19.03 -15.45 25.83
CA TYR A 831 17.68 -15.11 25.35
C TYR A 831 16.59 -15.35 26.40
N GLY A 832 16.62 -16.50 27.06
CA GLY A 832 15.68 -16.84 28.14
C GLY A 832 15.74 -15.85 29.30
N ARG A 833 16.93 -15.56 29.80
CA ARG A 833 17.14 -14.63 30.92
C ARG A 833 16.80 -13.18 30.57
N GLN A 834 17.13 -12.75 29.35
CA GLN A 834 16.78 -11.41 28.86
C GLN A 834 15.25 -11.24 28.79
N ALA A 835 14.55 -12.20 28.19
CA ALA A 835 13.09 -12.22 28.13
C ALA A 835 12.45 -12.20 29.52
N TRP A 836 13.01 -12.96 30.46
CA TRP A 836 12.56 -12.98 31.84
C TRP A 836 12.81 -11.66 32.56
N GLY A 837 13.99 -11.06 32.38
CA GLY A 837 14.33 -9.75 32.94
C GLY A 837 13.38 -8.65 32.46
N LEU A 838 13.08 -8.60 31.15
CA LEU A 838 12.12 -7.66 30.58
C LEU A 838 10.71 -7.88 31.14
N HIS A 839 10.31 -9.14 31.35
CA HIS A 839 9.04 -9.46 32.00
C HIS A 839 8.99 -8.98 33.44
N GLN A 840 10.03 -9.24 34.24
CA GLN A 840 10.12 -8.77 35.62
C GLN A 840 10.02 -7.24 35.69
N TRP A 841 10.68 -6.56 34.76
CA TRP A 841 10.57 -5.11 34.64
C TRP A 841 9.12 -4.70 34.33
N ASP A 842 8.48 -5.28 33.30
CA ASP A 842 7.10 -4.93 32.88
C ASP A 842 6.09 -5.14 34.02
N VAL A 843 6.20 -6.22 34.79
CA VAL A 843 5.34 -6.49 35.96
C VAL A 843 5.78 -5.76 37.25
N GLY A 844 6.73 -4.83 37.14
CA GLY A 844 7.12 -3.91 38.21
C GLY A 844 8.05 -4.52 39.27
N GLN A 845 8.64 -5.68 39.03
CA GLN A 845 9.62 -6.32 39.92
C GLN A 845 11.04 -5.89 39.56
N ILE A 846 11.34 -4.59 39.73
CA ILE A 846 12.57 -3.96 39.24
C ILE A 846 13.84 -4.59 39.84
N GLY A 847 13.83 -4.92 41.13
CA GLY A 847 14.97 -5.61 41.75
C GLY A 847 15.23 -7.00 41.16
N ALA A 848 14.18 -7.72 40.74
CA ALA A 848 14.32 -9.02 40.06
C ALA A 848 14.80 -8.86 38.62
N ALA A 849 14.28 -7.85 37.92
CA ALA A 849 14.77 -7.47 36.60
C ALA A 849 16.27 -7.16 36.66
N PHE A 850 16.69 -6.26 37.56
CA PHE A 850 18.09 -5.87 37.71
C PHE A 850 19.03 -7.08 37.82
N ARG A 851 18.71 -8.05 38.69
CA ARG A 851 19.49 -9.30 38.81
C ARG A 851 19.59 -10.06 37.48
N CYS A 852 18.47 -10.24 36.78
CA CYS A 852 18.46 -10.92 35.47
C CYS A 852 19.33 -10.20 34.44
N PHE A 853 19.34 -8.87 34.45
CA PHE A 853 20.15 -8.06 33.54
C PHE A 853 21.65 -8.09 33.91
N THR A 854 22.00 -8.02 35.20
CA THR A 854 23.40 -8.00 35.66
C THR A 854 24.09 -9.36 35.66
N GLU A 855 23.32 -10.45 35.81
CA GLU A 855 23.86 -11.82 35.80
C GLU A 855 24.09 -12.38 34.38
N ASN A 856 23.68 -11.64 33.33
CA ASN A 856 23.95 -12.00 31.95
C ASN A 856 25.34 -11.47 31.54
N ASP A 857 26.25 -12.37 31.15
CA ASP A 857 27.59 -12.00 30.66
C ASP A 857 27.51 -11.42 29.23
N PRO A 858 27.82 -10.13 29.02
CA PRO A 858 27.80 -9.51 27.70
C PRO A 858 28.82 -10.13 26.73
N ALA A 859 29.94 -10.66 27.21
CA ALA A 859 31.01 -11.20 26.38
C ALA A 859 30.62 -12.53 25.68
N LEU A 860 29.64 -13.26 26.23
CA LEU A 860 29.09 -14.48 25.59
C LEU A 860 28.27 -14.17 24.33
N LEU A 861 27.72 -12.96 24.23
CA LEU A 861 26.97 -12.52 23.05
C LEU A 861 27.92 -12.12 21.91
N ASP A 862 29.07 -11.50 22.21
CA ASP A 862 30.05 -11.03 21.21
C ASP A 862 30.64 -12.17 20.34
N GLY A 863 30.84 -13.36 20.91
CA GLY A 863 31.35 -14.55 20.19
C GLY A 863 30.34 -15.19 19.22
N VAL A 864 29.05 -15.08 19.54
CA VAL A 864 27.93 -15.66 18.78
C VAL A 864 27.51 -14.71 17.66
N VAL A 865 27.63 -13.42 17.96
CA VAL A 865 27.62 -12.30 17.04
C VAL A 865 28.59 -12.62 15.88
N SER A 866 29.86 -12.93 16.11
CA SER A 866 30.81 -13.24 15.02
C SER A 866 30.46 -14.45 14.12
N ALA A 867 29.90 -15.54 14.66
CA ALA A 867 29.72 -16.81 13.93
C ALA A 867 28.46 -16.92 13.05
N TYR A 868 27.49 -16.01 13.19
CA TYR A 868 26.21 -16.01 12.47
C TYR A 868 25.96 -14.67 11.74
N SER A 869 27.00 -14.13 11.07
CA SER A 869 26.98 -12.84 10.36
C SER A 869 25.83 -12.64 9.38
N GLU A 870 25.31 -13.74 8.81
CA GLU A 870 24.26 -13.71 7.79
C GLU A 870 22.82 -13.74 8.34
N SER A 871 22.61 -13.95 9.65
CA SER A 871 21.26 -14.03 10.25
C SER A 871 20.85 -12.73 10.96
N PRO A 872 19.90 -11.96 10.40
CA PRO A 872 19.65 -10.59 10.87
C PRO A 872 18.77 -10.51 12.13
N ILE A 873 18.40 -11.66 12.70
CA ILE A 873 17.88 -11.83 14.06
C ILE A 873 18.88 -11.27 15.11
N ARG A 874 20.17 -11.20 14.77
CA ARG A 874 21.26 -10.67 15.61
C ARG A 874 21.12 -9.20 16.00
N ARG A 875 20.55 -8.32 15.17
CA ARG A 875 20.72 -6.85 15.38
C ARG A 875 19.91 -6.23 16.51
N ASP A 876 18.77 -6.80 16.87
CA ASP A 876 17.90 -6.20 17.91
C ASP A 876 18.20 -6.75 19.31
N VAL A 877 18.95 -7.85 19.38
CA VAL A 877 19.30 -8.55 20.63
C VAL A 877 20.64 -8.08 21.15
N SER A 878 21.60 -7.78 20.25
CA SER A 878 22.90 -7.20 20.62
C SER A 878 22.91 -5.67 20.58
N GLY A 879 21.94 -5.02 19.90
CA GLY A 879 21.92 -3.56 19.70
C GLY A 879 21.16 -2.77 20.76
N GLU A 880 19.98 -3.23 21.20
CA GLU A 880 19.14 -2.50 22.17
C GLU A 880 19.28 -2.99 23.62
N TRP A 881 19.81 -4.20 23.81
CA TRP A 881 19.94 -4.83 25.13
C TRP A 881 20.68 -3.98 26.17
N PRO A 882 21.84 -3.36 25.87
CA PRO A 882 22.51 -2.52 26.86
C PRO A 882 21.67 -1.29 27.24
N GLY A 883 20.77 -0.83 26.36
CA GLY A 883 19.84 0.25 26.66
C GLY A 883 18.80 -0.16 27.71
N TRP A 884 18.20 -1.35 27.57
CA TRP A 884 17.32 -1.90 28.60
C TRP A 884 18.03 -2.18 29.91
N GLN A 885 19.26 -2.70 29.86
CA GLN A 885 20.11 -2.86 31.04
C GLN A 885 20.30 -1.51 31.74
N ALA A 886 20.60 -0.45 30.99
CA ALA A 886 20.76 0.89 31.55
C ALA A 886 19.45 1.43 32.16
N VAL A 887 18.31 1.27 31.48
CA VAL A 887 17.00 1.68 32.02
C VAL A 887 16.70 0.99 33.35
N VAL A 888 16.90 -0.32 33.43
CA VAL A 888 16.68 -1.10 34.66
C VAL A 888 17.68 -0.69 35.76
N THR A 889 18.95 -0.47 35.40
CA THR A 889 20.01 -0.03 36.32
C THR A 889 19.70 1.34 36.91
N ALA A 890 19.29 2.29 36.08
CA ALA A 890 18.86 3.62 36.52
C ALA A 890 17.65 3.53 37.45
N LEU A 891 16.62 2.77 37.07
CA LEU A 891 15.39 2.62 37.85
C LEU A 891 15.65 1.93 39.21
N HIS A 892 16.61 1.01 39.25
CA HIS A 892 17.10 0.37 40.48
C HIS A 892 17.96 1.31 41.33
N GLY A 893 18.32 2.49 40.85
CA GLY A 893 18.93 3.55 41.65
C GLY A 893 20.33 3.99 41.21
N ASP A 894 20.92 3.37 40.21
CA ASP A 894 22.27 3.69 39.73
C ASP A 894 22.24 4.36 38.34
N VAL A 895 22.01 5.69 38.35
CA VAL A 895 21.91 6.48 37.12
C VAL A 895 23.28 6.68 36.46
N GLU A 896 24.35 6.75 37.26
CA GLU A 896 25.73 6.97 36.77
C GLU A 896 26.25 5.75 35.97
N THR A 897 26.04 4.54 36.51
CA THR A 897 26.35 3.31 35.76
C THR A 897 25.48 3.19 34.51
N ALA A 898 24.20 3.56 34.59
CA ALA A 898 23.31 3.54 33.43
C ALA A 898 23.77 4.50 32.31
N GLU A 899 24.21 5.71 32.66
CA GLU A 899 24.77 6.68 31.70
C GLU A 899 26.04 6.13 31.04
N THR A 900 26.93 5.51 31.81
CA THR A 900 28.14 4.87 31.29
C THR A 900 27.81 3.76 30.26
N ILE A 901 26.75 2.97 30.51
CA ILE A 901 26.33 1.90 29.60
C ILE A 901 25.81 2.46 28.27
N ILE A 902 24.99 3.51 28.29
CA ILE A 902 24.39 4.07 27.05
C ILE A 902 25.35 4.97 26.27
N ASP A 903 26.36 5.54 26.92
CA ASP A 903 27.32 6.44 26.28
C ASP A 903 28.23 5.76 25.23
N GLN A 904 28.25 4.43 25.18
CA GLN A 904 28.90 3.69 24.09
C GLN A 904 28.33 4.04 22.69
N TRP A 905 27.08 4.53 22.62
CA TRP A 905 26.44 4.96 21.37
C TRP A 905 26.60 6.47 21.10
N ASN A 906 27.33 7.18 21.95
CA ASN A 906 27.46 8.64 21.93
C ASN A 906 28.58 9.13 20.97
N GLY A 907 28.75 8.46 19.83
CA GLY A 907 29.78 8.76 18.82
C GLY A 907 29.37 9.87 17.82
N PRO A 908 30.34 10.53 17.15
CA PRO A 908 30.06 11.67 16.26
C PRO A 908 29.63 11.32 14.82
N GLU A 909 29.85 10.07 14.35
CA GLU A 909 29.74 9.72 12.92
C GLU A 909 28.50 8.87 12.55
N ASP A 910 27.78 8.32 13.52
CA ASP A 910 26.61 7.47 13.28
C ASP A 910 25.30 8.06 13.82
N SER A 911 24.49 8.59 12.90
CA SER A 911 23.13 9.09 13.17
C SER A 911 22.19 8.10 13.88
N TYR A 912 22.37 6.80 13.67
CA TYR A 912 21.56 5.76 14.32
C TYR A 912 22.00 5.53 15.76
N ALA A 913 23.32 5.44 16.00
CA ALA A 913 23.87 5.36 17.34
C ALA A 913 23.42 6.57 18.19
N VAL A 914 23.48 7.79 17.63
CA VAL A 914 23.00 9.00 18.31
C VAL A 914 21.49 8.95 18.60
N ALA A 915 20.67 8.41 17.69
CA ALA A 915 19.24 8.25 17.93
C ALA A 915 18.93 7.21 19.03
N THR A 916 19.66 6.08 19.02
CA THR A 916 19.55 5.02 20.04
C THR A 916 19.97 5.54 21.42
N TRP A 917 21.10 6.26 21.46
CA TRP A 917 21.56 6.99 22.65
C TRP A 917 20.48 7.94 23.14
N ALA A 918 19.97 8.83 22.28
CA ALA A 918 18.94 9.80 22.65
C ALA A 918 17.66 9.14 23.18
N TYR A 919 17.22 8.04 22.57
CA TYR A 919 16.04 7.28 23.03
C TYR A 919 16.21 6.77 24.47
N TYR A 920 17.28 6.04 24.76
CA TYR A 920 17.50 5.48 26.10
C TYR A 920 17.84 6.57 27.13
N THR A 921 18.63 7.57 26.75
CA THR A 921 18.97 8.72 27.62
C THR A 921 17.71 9.49 28.01
N THR A 922 16.80 9.77 27.06
CA THR A 922 15.56 10.50 27.38
C THR A 922 14.63 9.68 28.29
N ILE A 923 14.52 8.37 28.09
CA ILE A 923 13.77 7.49 29.01
C ILE A 923 14.36 7.58 30.43
N ILE A 924 15.66 7.35 30.58
CA ILE A 924 16.35 7.37 31.88
C ILE A 924 16.21 8.74 32.57
N ALA A 925 16.46 9.82 31.83
CA ALA A 925 16.34 11.19 32.33
C ALA A 925 14.91 11.51 32.80
N SER A 926 13.89 11.10 32.04
CA SER A 926 12.49 11.29 32.43
C SER A 926 12.10 10.49 33.68
N MET A 927 12.60 9.26 33.82
CA MET A 927 12.39 8.45 35.02
C MET A 927 13.07 9.10 36.24
N ALA A 928 14.25 9.69 36.06
CA ALA A 928 14.97 10.44 37.08
C ALA A 928 14.30 11.78 37.43
N GLY A 929 13.45 12.31 36.54
CA GLY A 929 12.83 13.62 36.69
C GLY A 929 13.77 14.79 36.34
N ASP A 930 14.75 14.56 35.46
CA ASP A 930 15.73 15.57 35.01
C ASP A 930 15.38 16.10 33.61
N ALA A 931 14.54 17.15 33.57
CA ALA A 931 14.15 17.81 32.32
C ALA A 931 15.35 18.45 31.59
N SER A 932 16.32 18.99 32.33
CA SER A 932 17.50 19.63 31.74
C SER A 932 18.38 18.62 30.99
N TRP A 933 18.49 17.39 31.49
CA TRP A 933 19.21 16.32 30.79
C TRP A 933 18.51 15.91 29.49
N VAL A 934 17.17 15.83 29.48
CA VAL A 934 16.40 15.63 28.24
C VAL A 934 16.70 16.73 27.24
N LEU A 935 16.63 18.01 27.62
CA LEU A 935 16.85 19.13 26.71
C LEU A 935 18.27 19.13 26.10
N ARG A 936 19.32 18.86 26.88
CA ARG A 936 20.70 18.71 26.37
C ARG A 936 20.82 17.54 25.38
N THR A 937 20.13 16.44 25.64
CA THR A 937 20.12 15.26 24.77
C THR A 937 19.44 15.58 23.44
N ILE A 938 18.30 16.28 23.48
CA ILE A 938 17.55 16.68 22.28
C ILE A 938 18.32 17.69 21.42
N ASP A 939 19.06 18.62 22.03
CA ASP A 939 19.90 19.58 21.29
C ASP A 939 20.96 18.85 20.46
N ARG A 940 21.65 17.87 21.07
CA ARG A 940 22.61 17.01 20.35
C ARG A 940 21.94 16.17 19.26
N TRP A 941 20.80 15.55 19.57
CA TRP A 941 20.03 14.76 18.61
C TRP A 941 19.60 15.59 17.39
N THR A 942 19.15 16.82 17.63
CA THR A 942 18.75 17.78 16.59
C THR A 942 19.96 18.24 15.76
N THR A 943 21.06 18.59 16.42
CA THR A 943 22.31 19.05 15.78
C THR A 943 22.92 17.98 14.87
N ALA A 944 22.83 16.70 15.26
CA ALA A 944 23.27 15.59 14.43
C ALA A 944 22.39 15.35 13.18
N GLY A 945 21.34 16.17 12.96
CA GLY A 945 20.42 16.02 11.82
C GLY A 945 19.52 14.79 11.91
N THR A 946 19.45 14.17 13.09
CA THR A 946 18.78 12.89 13.32
C THR A 946 17.31 13.03 13.70
N GLY A 947 16.79 14.26 13.71
CA GLY A 947 15.35 14.55 13.80
C GLY A 947 14.51 13.81 12.76
N ARG A 948 15.18 13.32 11.71
CA ARG A 948 14.68 12.36 10.73
C ARG A 948 15.34 10.96 10.74
N ALA A 949 15.74 10.31 11.85
CA ALA A 949 16.39 8.96 11.90
C ALA A 949 15.60 7.68 12.39
N ALA A 950 14.74 7.65 13.42
CA ALA A 950 13.94 6.46 13.82
C ALA A 950 12.41 6.70 13.99
N VAL A 951 11.53 6.21 13.11
CA VAL A 951 10.06 6.46 13.15
C VAL A 951 9.39 5.85 14.39
N GLN A 952 9.84 4.69 14.87
CA GLN A 952 9.24 4.05 16.05
C GLN A 952 9.62 4.76 17.37
N GLN A 953 10.90 5.09 17.56
CA GLN A 953 11.41 5.72 18.78
C GLN A 953 11.15 7.23 18.83
N GLU A 954 10.97 7.89 17.67
CA GLU A 954 10.75 9.33 17.61
C GLU A 954 9.50 9.77 18.38
N HIS A 955 8.40 9.01 18.31
CA HIS A 955 7.19 9.38 19.06
C HIS A 955 7.46 9.37 20.57
N TYR A 956 8.20 8.40 21.08
CA TYR A 956 8.63 8.34 22.49
C TYR A 956 9.55 9.51 22.86
N ILE A 957 10.56 9.79 22.03
CA ILE A 957 11.47 10.94 22.22
C ILE A 957 10.69 12.25 22.23
N ARG A 958 9.74 12.44 21.31
CA ARG A 958 8.89 13.65 21.23
C ARG A 958 7.98 13.80 22.44
N LEU A 959 7.36 12.73 22.92
CA LEU A 959 6.53 12.75 24.12
C LEU A 959 7.35 13.16 25.35
N ILE A 960 8.57 12.64 25.50
CA ILE A 960 9.48 12.98 26.60
C ILE A 960 10.07 14.39 26.42
N TRP A 961 10.34 14.82 25.18
CA TRP A 961 10.78 16.17 24.90
C TRP A 961 9.71 17.20 25.25
N ASN A 962 8.45 16.94 24.91
CA ASN A 962 7.32 17.76 25.33
C ASN A 962 7.21 17.84 26.85
N TRP A 963 7.36 16.70 27.55
CA TRP A 963 7.42 16.68 29.02
C TRP A 963 8.51 17.63 29.54
N ALA A 964 9.73 17.54 29.02
CA ALA A 964 10.83 18.38 29.47
C ALA A 964 10.59 19.87 29.18
N ARG A 965 10.04 20.22 28.00
CA ARG A 965 9.69 21.60 27.65
C ARG A 965 8.60 22.17 28.54
N ALA A 966 7.56 21.39 28.85
CA ALA A 966 6.50 21.80 29.75
C ALA A 966 7.01 22.07 31.18
N LEU A 967 8.06 21.36 31.62
CA LEU A 967 8.70 21.59 32.91
C LEU A 967 9.72 22.74 32.92
N ASP A 968 10.30 23.10 31.76
CA ASP A 968 11.30 24.19 31.64
C ASP A 968 10.65 25.58 31.41
N GLY A 969 9.50 25.65 30.73
CA GLY A 969 8.69 26.86 30.60
C GLY A 969 8.32 27.27 29.16
N ASP A 970 7.38 28.22 29.08
CA ASP A 970 6.55 28.67 27.94
C ASP A 970 5.49 27.66 27.42
N ASP A 971 4.22 27.98 27.69
CA ASP A 971 2.99 27.26 27.31
C ASP A 971 2.89 25.78 27.74
N PRO A 972 3.01 25.47 29.05
CA PRO A 972 2.92 24.10 29.55
C PRO A 972 1.55 23.44 29.25
N ALA A 973 0.47 24.22 29.25
CA ALA A 973 -0.87 23.73 28.93
C ALA A 973 -1.03 23.36 27.44
N GLY A 974 -0.53 24.20 26.53
CA GLY A 974 -0.54 23.90 25.10
C GLY A 974 0.33 22.68 24.74
N ILE A 975 1.50 22.56 25.38
CA ILE A 975 2.40 21.40 25.21
C ILE A 975 1.76 20.12 25.77
N ALA A 976 1.10 20.16 26.93
CA ALA A 976 0.38 19.02 27.49
C ALA A 976 -0.78 18.58 26.58
N ALA A 977 -1.56 19.54 26.05
CA ALA A 977 -2.64 19.26 25.09
C ALA A 977 -2.13 18.69 23.76
N GLU A 978 -0.97 19.14 23.27
CA GLU A 978 -0.31 18.52 22.12
C GLU A 978 0.12 17.08 22.43
N THR A 979 0.71 16.85 23.60
CA THR A 979 1.15 15.53 24.05
C THR A 979 -0.01 14.55 24.13
N ASP A 980 -1.16 14.95 24.72
CA ASP A 980 -2.35 14.10 24.79
C ASP A 980 -2.90 13.74 23.39
N ARG A 981 -2.84 14.66 22.42
CA ARG A 981 -3.20 14.36 21.02
C ARG A 981 -2.25 13.36 20.38
N ILE A 982 -0.93 13.52 20.60
CA ILE A 982 0.07 12.57 20.10
C ILE A 982 -0.17 11.19 20.75
N LEU A 983 -0.40 11.12 22.06
CA LEU A 983 -0.67 9.88 22.77
C LEU A 983 -1.89 9.14 22.20
N ALA A 984 -3.01 9.85 22.05
CA ALA A 984 -4.24 9.26 21.49
C ALA A 984 -4.04 8.70 20.07
N GLY A 985 -3.26 9.39 19.23
CA GLY A 985 -2.99 8.96 17.85
C GLY A 985 -1.89 7.92 17.69
N THR A 986 -1.10 7.61 18.73
CA THR A 986 0.10 6.77 18.59
C THR A 986 0.20 5.59 19.54
N LEU A 987 -0.24 5.71 20.80
CA LEU A 987 -0.06 4.68 21.83
C LEU A 987 -1.36 4.06 22.36
N VAL A 988 -2.53 4.61 22.02
CA VAL A 988 -3.83 4.16 22.54
C VAL A 988 -4.52 3.17 21.61
N ASP A 989 -4.48 3.38 20.29
CA ASP A 989 -5.14 2.53 19.30
C ASP A 989 -4.26 2.32 18.03
N PRO A 990 -3.67 1.12 17.81
CA PRO A 990 -3.65 0.02 18.77
C PRO A 990 -2.82 0.39 20.02
N PRO A 991 -3.12 -0.20 21.19
CA PRO A 991 -2.40 0.10 22.41
C PRO A 991 -0.94 -0.34 22.29
N ARG A 992 -0.02 0.53 22.70
CA ARG A 992 1.42 0.28 22.63
C ARG A 992 2.08 0.36 24.00
N TRP A 993 3.25 -0.28 24.09
CA TRP A 993 4.11 -0.22 25.26
C TRP A 993 4.32 1.22 25.74
N GLY A 994 4.20 1.43 27.06
CA GLY A 994 4.50 2.70 27.72
C GLY A 994 3.31 3.65 27.86
N VAL A 995 2.11 3.24 27.43
CA VAL A 995 0.89 4.07 27.50
C VAL A 995 0.59 4.58 28.91
N ALA A 996 0.72 3.75 29.96
CA ALA A 996 0.51 4.17 31.35
C ALA A 996 1.55 5.19 31.81
N TYR A 997 2.82 4.96 31.47
CA TYR A 997 3.94 5.84 31.83
C TYR A 997 3.80 7.22 31.19
N HIS A 998 3.41 7.29 29.91
CA HIS A 998 3.26 8.58 29.25
C HIS A 998 2.00 9.35 29.65
N HIS A 999 0.91 8.66 30.03
CA HIS A 999 -0.19 9.32 30.72
C HIS A 999 0.25 9.91 32.07
N ALA A 1000 1.14 9.23 32.81
CA ALA A 1000 1.74 9.79 34.02
C ALA A 1000 2.59 11.04 33.74
N LEU A 1001 3.44 11.02 32.69
CA LEU A 1001 4.18 12.22 32.29
C LEU A 1001 3.25 13.37 31.87
N SER A 1002 2.17 13.09 31.13
CA SER A 1002 1.15 14.09 30.79
C SER A 1002 0.52 14.71 32.04
N ALA A 1003 0.21 13.90 33.06
CA ALA A 1003 -0.27 14.42 34.34
C ALA A 1003 0.75 15.33 35.05
N GLU A 1004 2.05 15.00 34.98
CA GLU A 1004 3.11 15.86 35.53
C GLU A 1004 3.19 17.22 34.80
N MET A 1005 2.96 17.24 33.48
CA MET A 1005 2.86 18.49 32.70
C MET A 1005 1.64 19.32 33.11
N TRP A 1006 0.48 18.69 33.27
CA TRP A 1006 -0.75 19.37 33.71
C TRP A 1006 -0.62 19.94 35.14
N LEU A 1007 0.07 19.24 36.04
CA LEU A 1007 0.41 19.77 37.37
C LEU A 1007 1.34 20.98 37.27
N ALA A 1008 2.35 20.96 36.38
CA ALA A 1008 3.23 22.10 36.15
C ALA A 1008 2.49 23.31 35.53
N ALA A 1009 1.44 23.06 34.75
CA ALA A 1009 0.53 24.09 34.23
C ALA A 1009 -0.44 24.66 35.28
N GLY A 1010 -0.49 24.11 36.51
CA GLY A 1010 -1.43 24.52 37.54
C GLY A 1010 -2.87 24.06 37.28
N LEU A 1011 -3.04 22.96 36.54
CA LEU A 1011 -4.34 22.42 36.09
C LEU A 1011 -4.58 21.02 36.70
N PRO A 1012 -5.03 20.94 37.98
CA PRO A 1012 -5.13 19.67 38.70
C PRO A 1012 -6.24 18.74 38.19
N GLU A 1013 -7.30 19.24 37.55
CA GLU A 1013 -8.40 18.40 37.06
C GLU A 1013 -7.99 17.63 35.80
N GLU A 1014 -7.27 18.29 34.91
CA GLU A 1014 -6.65 17.71 33.72
C GLU A 1014 -5.58 16.68 34.13
N ALA A 1015 -4.76 17.00 35.14
CA ALA A 1015 -3.81 16.06 35.73
C ALA A 1015 -4.50 14.83 36.33
N GLY A 1016 -5.63 15.02 37.03
CA GLY A 1016 -6.46 13.94 37.54
C GLY A 1016 -6.96 13.01 36.43
N THR A 1017 -7.49 13.58 35.35
CA THR A 1017 -7.96 12.83 34.18
C THR A 1017 -6.83 12.03 33.52
N ALA A 1018 -5.64 12.61 33.39
CA ALA A 1018 -4.47 11.91 32.86
C ALA A 1018 -4.01 10.77 33.79
N LEU A 1019 -4.04 10.96 35.11
CA LEU A 1019 -3.72 9.89 36.08
C LEU A 1019 -4.75 8.76 36.07
N ASP A 1020 -6.04 9.07 35.93
CA ASP A 1020 -7.08 8.03 35.83
C ASP A 1020 -6.88 7.16 34.58
N ARG A 1021 -6.47 7.76 33.45
CA ARG A 1021 -6.06 7.02 32.24
C ARG A 1021 -4.81 6.18 32.46
N ALA A 1022 -3.82 6.71 33.20
CA ALA A 1022 -2.61 5.96 33.55
C ALA A 1022 -2.96 4.73 34.40
N GLU A 1023 -3.78 4.88 35.44
CA GLU A 1023 -4.25 3.79 36.30
C GLU A 1023 -5.07 2.76 35.52
N GLN A 1024 -6.00 3.21 34.68
CA GLN A 1024 -6.77 2.34 33.79
C GLN A 1024 -5.86 1.52 32.87
N ALA A 1025 -4.81 2.13 32.32
CA ALA A 1025 -3.83 1.44 31.48
C ALA A 1025 -2.98 0.43 32.29
N LEU A 1026 -2.60 0.73 33.53
CA LEU A 1026 -1.93 -0.23 34.43
C LEU A 1026 -2.81 -1.46 34.70
N GLU A 1027 -4.11 -1.27 34.87
CA GLU A 1027 -5.07 -2.36 35.09
C GLU A 1027 -5.34 -3.17 33.82
N ALA A 1028 -5.56 -2.50 32.69
CA ALA A 1028 -5.89 -3.13 31.42
C ALA A 1028 -4.71 -3.95 30.86
N TYR A 1029 -3.49 -3.45 31.00
CA TYR A 1029 -2.31 -4.02 30.34
C TYR A 1029 -1.24 -4.55 31.30
N GLY A 1030 -1.35 -4.33 32.61
CA GLY A 1030 -0.44 -4.94 33.59
C GLY A 1030 1.00 -4.40 33.61
N GLN A 1031 1.27 -3.25 32.98
CA GLN A 1031 2.60 -2.62 32.91
C GLN A 1031 3.00 -1.91 34.22
N ARG A 1032 3.30 -2.65 35.28
CA ARG A 1032 3.48 -2.12 36.65
C ARG A 1032 4.80 -1.40 36.91
N TYR A 1033 5.75 -1.35 35.98
CA TYR A 1033 7.03 -0.63 36.17
C TYR A 1033 6.84 0.86 36.52
N ALA A 1034 5.77 1.49 36.04
CA ALA A 1034 5.45 2.90 36.28
C ALA A 1034 4.63 3.16 37.56
N GLU A 1035 4.22 2.11 38.29
CA GLU A 1035 3.28 2.21 39.42
C GLU A 1035 3.79 3.17 40.52
N GLY A 1036 5.08 3.14 40.83
CA GLY A 1036 5.68 4.05 41.81
C GLY A 1036 5.57 5.53 41.42
N LEU A 1037 5.78 5.85 40.14
CA LEU A 1037 5.64 7.21 39.62
C LEU A 1037 4.18 7.67 39.63
N VAL A 1038 3.24 6.82 39.21
CA VAL A 1038 1.80 7.13 39.22
C VAL A 1038 1.33 7.46 40.63
N LEU A 1039 1.73 6.67 41.63
CA LEU A 1039 1.40 6.93 43.05
C LEU A 1039 2.01 8.25 43.55
N LEU A 1040 3.26 8.55 43.18
CA LEU A 1040 3.89 9.82 43.53
C LEU A 1040 3.14 11.02 42.93
N LEU A 1041 2.74 10.93 41.66
CA LEU A 1041 2.00 12.00 40.99
C LEU A 1041 0.57 12.15 41.56
N ARG A 1042 -0.04 11.06 42.04
CA ARG A 1042 -1.30 11.12 42.79
C ARG A 1042 -1.14 11.89 44.10
N ALA A 1043 -0.05 11.67 44.84
CA ALA A 1043 0.25 12.45 46.04
C ALA A 1043 0.46 13.96 45.73
N ARG A 1044 1.15 14.27 44.62
CA ARG A 1044 1.30 15.66 44.14
C ARG A 1044 -0.02 16.29 43.71
N LEU A 1045 -0.92 15.53 43.09
CA LEU A 1045 -2.26 16.00 42.75
C LEU A 1045 -3.07 16.37 44.00
N LEU A 1046 -3.03 15.52 45.04
CA LEU A 1046 -3.69 15.82 46.32
C LEU A 1046 -3.15 17.12 46.93
N HIS A 1047 -1.82 17.31 46.88
CA HIS A 1047 -1.20 18.57 47.31
C HIS A 1047 -1.69 19.78 46.50
N ALA A 1048 -1.72 19.66 45.17
CA ALA A 1048 -2.18 20.72 44.27
C ALA A 1048 -3.67 21.08 44.47
N ARG A 1049 -4.50 20.11 44.89
CA ARG A 1049 -5.91 20.32 45.26
C ARG A 1049 -6.10 20.91 46.66
N GLY A 1050 -5.03 21.07 47.44
CA GLY A 1050 -5.09 21.61 48.80
C GLY A 1050 -5.64 20.63 49.85
N GLU A 1051 -5.49 19.32 49.62
CA GLU A 1051 -5.87 18.30 50.60
C GLU A 1051 -5.04 18.40 51.89
N PRO A 1052 -5.54 17.90 53.03
CA PRO A 1052 -4.82 17.95 54.30
C PRO A 1052 -3.41 17.34 54.23
N ALA A 1053 -2.45 17.98 54.89
CA ALA A 1053 -1.03 17.58 54.83
C ALA A 1053 -0.77 16.13 55.26
N ASP A 1054 -1.57 15.59 56.20
CA ASP A 1054 -1.47 14.19 56.62
C ASP A 1054 -1.97 13.21 55.54
N VAL A 1055 -2.93 13.61 54.72
CA VAL A 1055 -3.43 12.82 53.57
C VAL A 1055 -2.37 12.80 52.47
N VAL A 1056 -1.82 13.97 52.14
CA VAL A 1056 -0.75 14.11 51.14
C VAL A 1056 0.50 13.33 51.57
N ARG A 1057 0.94 13.46 52.83
CA ARG A 1057 2.09 12.75 53.37
C ARG A 1057 1.91 11.23 53.32
N ARG A 1058 0.75 10.72 53.73
CA ARG A 1058 0.43 9.27 53.65
C ARG A 1058 0.48 8.75 52.22
N ALA A 1059 -0.06 9.50 51.26
CA ALA A 1059 -0.01 9.12 49.84
C ALA A 1059 1.43 9.08 49.31
N ALA A 1060 2.27 10.05 49.69
CA ALA A 1060 3.68 10.08 49.29
C ALA A 1060 4.53 8.99 49.97
N GLU A 1061 4.26 8.67 51.24
CA GLU A 1061 4.86 7.52 51.96
C GLU A 1061 4.48 6.19 51.29
N GLN A 1062 3.21 6.03 50.90
CA GLN A 1062 2.76 4.86 50.13
C GLN A 1062 3.50 4.73 48.79
N ALA A 1063 3.73 5.83 48.08
CA ALA A 1063 4.50 5.83 46.82
C ALA A 1063 5.97 5.43 47.04
N ARG A 1064 6.62 5.92 48.11
CA ARG A 1064 7.98 5.54 48.51
C ARG A 1064 8.05 4.05 48.84
N ASP A 1065 7.24 3.61 49.79
CA ASP A 1065 7.28 2.24 50.33
C ASP A 1065 7.00 1.22 49.22
N ARG A 1066 6.05 1.54 48.33
CA ARG A 1066 5.76 0.69 47.17
C ARG A 1066 6.92 0.64 46.19
N SER A 1067 7.57 1.77 45.93
CA SER A 1067 8.73 1.83 45.03
C SER A 1067 9.90 1.02 45.60
N ASP A 1068 10.16 1.11 46.91
CA ASP A 1068 11.21 0.33 47.58
C ASP A 1068 10.91 -1.17 47.61
N GLU A 1069 9.67 -1.58 47.90
CA GLU A 1069 9.23 -2.98 47.85
C GLU A 1069 9.52 -3.61 46.47
N ARG A 1070 9.36 -2.82 45.41
CA ARG A 1070 9.60 -3.23 44.02
C ARG A 1070 11.06 -3.12 43.58
N GLY A 1071 11.92 -2.52 44.39
CA GLY A 1071 13.31 -2.21 44.03
C GLY A 1071 13.45 -1.08 43.02
N SER A 1072 12.45 -0.21 42.89
CA SER A 1072 12.47 1.00 42.07
C SER A 1072 13.01 2.18 42.89
N HIS A 1073 14.26 2.08 43.35
CA HIS A 1073 14.85 3.06 44.27
C HIS A 1073 14.96 4.47 43.66
N LEU A 1074 14.95 4.60 42.33
CA LEU A 1074 14.85 5.91 41.68
C LEU A 1074 13.52 6.63 42.00
N PHE A 1075 12.39 5.93 41.92
CA PHE A 1075 11.08 6.50 42.26
C PHE A 1075 10.91 6.69 43.76
N ALA A 1076 11.47 5.79 44.58
CA ALA A 1076 11.50 5.97 46.04
C ALA A 1076 12.20 7.29 46.42
N ARG A 1077 13.39 7.57 45.86
CA ARG A 1077 14.10 8.83 46.08
C ARG A 1077 13.33 10.06 45.59
N ARG A 1078 12.59 9.96 44.48
CA ARG A 1078 11.71 11.06 44.02
C ARG A 1078 10.58 11.32 45.02
N ALA A 1079 10.00 10.28 45.63
CA ALA A 1079 8.99 10.39 46.67
C ALA A 1079 9.57 10.97 47.98
N GLU A 1080 10.76 10.56 48.39
CA GLU A 1080 11.48 11.15 49.54
C GLU A 1080 11.78 12.63 49.34
N LYS A 1081 12.22 13.04 48.14
CA LYS A 1081 12.45 14.45 47.81
C LYS A 1081 11.16 15.27 47.91
N PHE A 1082 10.03 14.70 47.51
CA PHE A 1082 8.72 15.35 47.67
C PHE A 1082 8.32 15.44 49.15
N LEU A 1083 8.47 14.36 49.92
CA LEU A 1083 8.22 14.33 51.37
C LEU A 1083 9.06 15.35 52.14
N ALA A 1084 10.32 15.56 51.75
CA ALA A 1084 11.20 16.55 52.36
C ALA A 1084 10.80 18.01 52.04
N GLY A 1085 9.99 18.23 51.00
CA GLY A 1085 9.49 19.53 50.58
C GLY A 1085 8.09 19.88 51.07
N LEU A 1086 7.34 18.92 51.63
CA LEU A 1086 6.03 19.11 52.27
C LEU A 1086 6.17 19.64 53.70
#